data_AF-A0A7S3QSA0-F1
#
_entry.id   AF-A0A7S3QSA0-F1
#
_cell.length_a   1.000
_cell.length_b   1.000
_cell.length_c   1.000
_cell.angle_alpha   90.00
_cell.angle_beta   90.00
_cell.angle_gamma   90.00
#
_symmetry.space_group_name_H-M   'P 1'
#
loop_
_entity.id
_entity.type
_entity.pdbx_description
1 polymer ?
#
loop_
_entity_poly.entity_id
_entity_poly.type
_entity_poly.pdbx_seq_one_letter_code
_entity_poly.pdbx_strand_id
1 'polypeptide(L)'
;MYDCNPGSLCTGNYTCEVGYTGRMCADCAEGYFRAFDNCLECISPGGNIIAMLCMYALFVYLVVGLSRDMETIHLLMNFCQTLSIIALFNMQWPLIMEYIFNIAGILSFEMDIIQPQCATDNWGFAENLYIQLSYPAFFFVFQGLWVGAIYLAYRTKMKMDGKTLEDFSSADFTDSLARRSASGSQKSFTSQKSFGSANMEVLEVSGWWLFLQNYFHIPSSPQEMNEVILEKMSIPFMAFNLGYVVILKYCLQAFSCLDFEGTSYLYFDPDTKCYTPEHFEMMAAAGAGLILYIGGTWIMFIYVLYVLKKTKSFSKKRPLLLFGWMYERYESKFYWFELSVLFEKTVLVVVAVFIKTDPILQVVIMLIVTLATMLLSIKTSAPVDSTTAMLLTATEGVQMVIMVLGLIFYNAQVLDRTYTITTVIGSVALIGLLAALTVVFFVEVAFHIVITVLRARHKNVASKWGQDARLHTHMYRVFKPWFMFKWLSQAEPEDWLLWHRLCKLFHDSVHPTCETSYLSHEKAGHFWAYLINSFPEMLDFLASVEEVDRNEFVNVIDVMYEHYFDSAQTYKCQLNSVITDRFRAAIGQWLSSATDSEMVFVRKVITRAFAKAQGKEAEDNITRAFSRSSKSRSRMSEGDLTTKKLLGYNEDDEEDGKRFSLAGTSNAGSTALTDRFLALNPGDPSHTQSNAGTPRGK
;
A
#
# COMPACT_ATOMS: atom_id res chain seq x y z
N MET A 1 42.98 -19.62 25.44
CA MET A 1 42.87 -20.61 24.34
C MET A 1 41.64 -20.18 23.56
N TYR A 2 41.79 -19.77 22.30
CA TYR A 2 40.66 -19.26 21.52
C TYR A 2 39.79 -20.43 21.07
N ASP A 3 38.51 -20.45 21.45
CA ASP A 3 37.54 -21.35 20.83
C ASP A 3 37.11 -20.71 19.52
N CYS A 4 37.50 -21.35 18.42
CA CYS A 4 37.08 -20.96 17.08
C CYS A 4 35.64 -21.44 16.90
N ASN A 5 34.83 -20.67 16.21
CA ASN A 5 33.43 -21.04 15.97
C ASN A 5 33.11 -20.92 14.47
N PRO A 6 32.97 -22.06 13.76
CA PRO A 6 33.10 -23.43 14.24
C PRO A 6 34.54 -23.84 14.59
N GLY A 7 34.69 -24.74 15.58
CA GLY A 7 36.00 -25.19 16.09
C GLY A 7 36.88 -25.92 15.07
N SER A 8 36.31 -26.30 13.93
CA SER A 8 37.02 -26.92 12.80
C SER A 8 38.00 -25.97 12.10
N LEU A 9 37.76 -24.66 12.17
CA LEU A 9 38.55 -23.64 11.44
C LEU A 9 39.95 -23.43 12.00
N CYS A 10 40.20 -23.90 13.22
CA CYS A 10 41.49 -23.77 13.87
C CYS A 10 42.26 -25.06 13.73
N THR A 11 43.24 -25.04 12.81
CA THR A 11 44.28 -26.05 12.79
C THR A 11 45.11 -25.88 14.07
N GLY A 12 45.42 -26.98 14.77
CA GLY A 12 46.20 -26.91 16.00
C GLY A 12 47.50 -26.11 15.80
N ASN A 13 48.02 -25.49 16.87
CA ASN A 13 49.19 -24.60 16.86
C ASN A 13 48.93 -23.13 16.45
N TYR A 14 47.75 -22.58 16.78
CA TYR A 14 47.36 -21.16 16.57
C TYR A 14 47.30 -20.73 15.10
N THR A 15 47.10 -21.67 14.18
CA THR A 15 47.01 -21.40 12.74
C THR A 15 45.58 -21.63 12.25
N CYS A 16 45.12 -20.75 11.36
CA CYS A 16 43.83 -20.90 10.73
C CYS A 16 43.88 -21.91 9.57
N GLU A 17 42.73 -22.50 9.25
CA GLU A 17 42.55 -23.31 8.04
C GLU A 17 42.81 -22.47 6.78
N VAL A 18 43.14 -23.12 5.66
CA VAL A 18 43.47 -22.43 4.40
C VAL A 18 42.30 -21.55 3.97
N GLY A 19 42.59 -20.28 3.66
CA GLY A 19 41.59 -19.29 3.30
C GLY A 19 41.11 -18.41 4.46
N TYR A 20 41.52 -18.69 5.71
CA TYR A 20 41.16 -17.92 6.90
C TYR A 20 42.38 -17.25 7.54
N THR A 21 42.17 -16.11 8.18
CA THR A 21 43.18 -15.29 8.87
C THR A 21 42.53 -14.53 10.05
N GLY A 22 43.30 -13.71 10.76
CA GLY A 22 42.80 -12.87 11.84
C GLY A 22 42.56 -13.62 13.15
N ARG A 23 42.08 -12.90 14.17
CA ARG A 23 41.78 -13.50 15.49
C ARG A 23 40.56 -14.40 15.40
N MET A 24 40.63 -15.54 16.08
CA MET A 24 39.58 -16.58 16.04
C MET A 24 39.29 -17.13 14.63
N CYS A 25 40.18 -16.88 13.66
CA CYS A 25 39.96 -17.21 12.23
C CYS A 25 38.66 -16.61 11.69
N ALA A 26 38.33 -15.40 12.16
CA ALA A 26 37.09 -14.71 11.80
C ALA A 26 37.16 -14.04 10.42
N ASP A 27 38.37 -13.77 9.91
CA ASP A 27 38.60 -13.07 8.65
C ASP A 27 39.07 -14.03 7.55
N CYS A 28 38.86 -13.64 6.29
CA CYS A 28 39.35 -14.41 5.14
C CYS A 28 40.73 -13.90 4.69
N ALA A 29 41.58 -14.84 4.29
CA ALA A 29 42.91 -14.54 3.77
C ALA A 29 42.82 -13.81 2.40
N GLU A 30 43.92 -13.16 1.98
CA GLU A 30 43.99 -12.48 0.68
C GLU A 30 43.56 -13.40 -0.47
N GLY A 31 42.66 -12.89 -1.33
CA GLY A 31 42.08 -13.67 -2.43
C GLY A 31 40.93 -14.59 -2.02
N TYR A 32 40.47 -14.55 -0.77
CA TYR A 32 39.27 -15.23 -0.28
C TYR A 32 38.27 -14.22 0.29
N PHE A 33 36.98 -14.55 0.23
CA PHE A 33 35.89 -13.76 0.81
C PHE A 33 34.96 -14.63 1.65
N ARG A 34 34.23 -14.01 2.59
CA ARG A 34 33.30 -14.74 3.46
C ARG A 34 31.94 -14.93 2.78
N ALA A 35 31.50 -16.19 2.66
CA ALA A 35 30.14 -16.57 2.31
C ALA A 35 29.74 -17.88 2.99
N PHE A 36 28.54 -17.93 3.58
CA PHE A 36 28.01 -19.11 4.30
C PHE A 36 28.93 -19.58 5.43
N ASP A 37 29.47 -18.62 6.20
CA ASP A 37 30.51 -18.85 7.23
C ASP A 37 31.78 -19.57 6.74
N ASN A 38 31.97 -19.61 5.42
CA ASN A 38 33.16 -20.15 4.79
C ASN A 38 33.93 -19.10 3.99
N CYS A 39 35.24 -19.21 3.95
CA CYS A 39 36.07 -18.39 3.08
C CYS A 39 36.20 -19.06 1.71
N LEU A 40 35.60 -18.43 0.68
CA LEU A 40 35.62 -18.90 -0.71
C LEU A 40 36.61 -18.09 -1.53
N GLU A 41 37.23 -18.71 -2.55
CA GLU A 41 38.17 -18.02 -3.44
C GLU A 41 37.47 -16.94 -4.29
N CYS A 42 38.08 -15.76 -4.34
CA CYS A 42 37.63 -14.65 -5.17
C CYS A 42 37.70 -15.01 -6.65
N ILE A 43 36.56 -14.91 -7.33
CA ILE A 43 36.54 -14.82 -8.79
C ILE A 43 37.18 -13.49 -9.21
N SER A 44 37.86 -13.47 -10.36
CA SER A 44 38.70 -12.36 -10.86
C SER A 44 38.20 -10.96 -10.48
N PRO A 45 39.08 -10.01 -10.08
CA PRO A 45 38.69 -8.71 -9.52
C PRO A 45 37.78 -7.87 -10.42
N GLY A 46 37.90 -8.01 -11.75
CA GLY A 46 37.00 -7.35 -12.71
C GLY A 46 35.55 -7.86 -12.67
N GLY A 47 35.34 -9.13 -12.33
CA GLY A 47 34.00 -9.73 -12.21
C GLY A 47 33.20 -9.15 -11.04
N ASN A 48 33.86 -8.88 -9.91
CA ASN A 48 33.20 -8.35 -8.71
C ASN A 48 32.77 -6.89 -8.88
N ILE A 49 33.59 -6.08 -9.56
CA ILE A 49 33.21 -4.69 -9.89
C ILE A 49 31.99 -4.67 -10.82
N ILE A 50 31.95 -5.54 -11.83
CA ILE A 50 30.79 -5.65 -12.72
C ILE A 50 29.55 -6.10 -11.94
N ALA A 51 29.68 -7.10 -11.05
CA ALA A 51 28.58 -7.55 -10.20
C ALA A 51 28.05 -6.43 -9.27
N MET A 52 28.93 -5.64 -8.66
CA MET A 52 28.58 -4.44 -7.87
C MET A 52 27.80 -3.42 -8.70
N LEU A 53 28.28 -3.10 -9.90
CA LEU A 53 27.59 -2.16 -10.79
C LEU A 53 26.23 -2.69 -11.25
N CYS A 54 26.13 -3.98 -11.58
CA CYS A 54 24.87 -4.62 -11.96
C CYS A 54 23.86 -4.66 -10.81
N MET A 55 24.29 -4.99 -9.58
CA MET A 55 23.42 -4.97 -8.41
C MET A 55 22.95 -3.56 -8.08
N TYR A 56 23.85 -2.58 -8.12
CA TYR A 56 23.49 -1.18 -7.90
C TYR A 56 22.51 -0.68 -8.97
N ALA A 57 22.75 -0.99 -10.24
CA ALA A 57 21.83 -0.66 -11.33
C ALA A 57 20.46 -1.35 -11.16
N LEU A 58 20.45 -2.62 -10.71
CA LEU A 58 19.23 -3.34 -10.37
C LEU A 58 18.48 -2.66 -9.22
N PHE A 59 19.17 -2.29 -8.14
CA PHE A 59 18.55 -1.57 -7.03
C PHE A 59 17.92 -0.26 -7.50
N VAL A 60 18.68 0.55 -8.22
CA VAL A 60 18.20 1.81 -8.78
C VAL A 60 16.99 1.55 -9.66
N TYR A 61 16.99 0.51 -10.49
CA TYR A 61 15.81 0.17 -11.29
C TYR A 61 14.60 -0.26 -10.45
N LEU A 62 14.79 -1.13 -9.45
CA LEU A 62 13.71 -1.58 -8.58
C LEU A 62 13.09 -0.41 -7.80
N VAL A 63 13.92 0.52 -7.32
CA VAL A 63 13.50 1.67 -6.50
C VAL A 63 12.99 2.85 -7.33
N VAL A 64 13.65 3.18 -8.44
CA VAL A 64 13.25 4.32 -9.30
C VAL A 64 12.11 3.93 -10.25
N GLY A 65 12.16 2.69 -10.76
CA GLY A 65 11.30 2.24 -11.85
C GLY A 65 10.05 1.48 -11.40
N LEU A 66 10.13 0.70 -10.32
CA LEU A 66 9.05 -0.24 -9.96
C LEU A 66 8.36 0.06 -8.64
N SER A 67 9.09 0.44 -7.59
CA SER A 67 8.52 0.46 -6.24
C SER A 67 7.43 1.52 -6.02
N ARG A 68 7.43 2.63 -6.78
CA ARG A 68 6.32 3.59 -6.74
C ARG A 68 5.01 3.02 -7.31
N ASP A 69 5.13 2.14 -8.30
CA ASP A 69 3.98 1.63 -9.03
C ASP A 69 3.52 0.26 -8.54
N MET A 70 4.35 -0.44 -7.77
CA MET A 70 4.14 -1.82 -7.35
C MET A 70 4.21 -1.96 -5.83
N GLU A 71 3.15 -2.47 -5.22
CA GLU A 71 3.12 -2.68 -3.77
C GLU A 71 3.84 -3.98 -3.38
N THR A 72 3.79 -5.00 -4.24
CA THR A 72 4.34 -6.33 -3.93
C THR A 72 5.86 -6.32 -3.79
N ILE A 73 6.56 -5.44 -4.52
CA ILE A 73 8.00 -5.30 -4.38
C ILE A 73 8.40 -4.71 -3.03
N HIS A 74 7.62 -3.77 -2.48
CA HIS A 74 7.85 -3.26 -1.13
C HIS A 74 7.67 -4.36 -0.09
N LEU A 75 6.64 -5.21 -0.25
CA LEU A 75 6.41 -6.35 0.63
C LEU A 75 7.54 -7.39 0.53
N LEU A 76 7.95 -7.73 -0.69
CA LEU A 76 9.05 -8.68 -0.94
C LEU A 76 10.36 -8.17 -0.34
N MET A 77 10.72 -6.90 -0.57
CA MET A 77 11.91 -6.28 0.02
C MET A 77 11.81 -6.28 1.54
N ASN A 78 10.68 -5.87 2.11
CA ASN A 78 10.47 -5.86 3.56
C ASN A 78 10.66 -7.26 4.17
N PHE A 79 10.10 -8.29 3.55
CA PHE A 79 10.25 -9.67 4.02
C PHE A 79 11.69 -10.17 3.89
N CYS A 80 12.37 -9.86 2.79
CA CYS A 80 13.78 -10.24 2.63
C CYS A 80 14.69 -9.54 3.66
N GLN A 81 14.42 -8.28 3.96
CA GLN A 81 15.12 -7.51 5.01
C GLN A 81 14.90 -8.10 6.40
N THR A 82 13.69 -8.55 6.76
CA THR A 82 13.48 -9.17 8.07
C THR A 82 14.16 -10.54 8.16
N LEU A 83 14.13 -11.32 7.09
CA LEU A 83 14.85 -12.59 7.01
C LEU A 83 16.37 -12.44 7.14
N SER A 84 16.98 -11.44 6.50
CA SER A 84 18.42 -11.20 6.61
C SER A 84 18.84 -10.84 8.05
N ILE A 85 17.97 -10.15 8.79
CA ILE A 85 18.21 -9.86 10.22
C ILE A 85 17.98 -11.09 11.11
N ILE A 86 17.00 -11.95 10.79
CA ILE A 86 16.77 -13.21 11.54
C ILE A 86 18.02 -14.11 11.50
N ALA A 87 18.83 -14.04 10.43
CA ALA A 87 20.11 -14.74 10.38
C ALA A 87 21.10 -14.35 11.49
N LEU A 88 20.97 -13.16 12.07
CA LEU A 88 21.82 -12.71 13.19
C LEU A 88 21.46 -13.38 14.53
N PHE A 89 20.31 -14.08 14.60
CA PHE A 89 19.90 -14.77 15.81
C PHE A 89 20.82 -15.96 16.00
N ASN A 90 21.33 -16.14 17.22
CA ASN A 90 22.31 -17.17 17.56
C ASN A 90 21.63 -18.55 17.68
N MET A 91 21.13 -19.05 16.55
CA MET A 91 20.49 -20.34 16.38
C MET A 91 21.36 -21.19 15.45
N GLN A 92 21.34 -22.52 15.63
CA GLN A 92 22.06 -23.44 14.74
C GLN A 92 21.24 -23.72 13.48
N TRP A 93 21.03 -22.69 12.66
CA TRP A 93 20.19 -22.78 11.47
C TRP A 93 20.68 -23.89 10.52
N PRO A 94 19.76 -24.65 9.89
CA PRO A 94 20.14 -25.57 8.84
C PRO A 94 20.73 -24.82 7.64
N LEU A 95 21.73 -25.42 6.98
CA LEU A 95 22.40 -24.86 5.81
C LEU A 95 21.44 -24.27 4.76
N ILE A 96 20.36 -24.99 4.45
CA ILE A 96 19.35 -24.54 3.47
C ILE A 96 18.68 -23.20 3.87
N MET A 97 18.47 -22.95 5.16
CA MET A 97 17.89 -21.70 5.65
C MET A 97 18.91 -20.57 5.61
N GLU A 98 20.16 -20.83 5.99
CA GLU A 98 21.25 -19.87 5.89
C GLU A 98 21.46 -19.42 4.43
N TYR A 99 21.40 -20.35 3.46
CA TYR A 99 21.44 -20.00 2.04
C TYR A 99 20.33 -19.00 1.67
N ILE A 100 19.10 -19.24 2.15
CA ILE A 100 17.96 -18.36 1.84
C ILE A 100 18.11 -16.99 2.52
N PHE A 101 18.52 -16.95 3.80
CA PHE A 101 18.69 -15.68 4.51
C PHE A 101 19.80 -14.81 3.89
N ASN A 102 20.89 -15.44 3.44
CA ASN A 102 21.97 -14.73 2.75
C ASN A 102 21.51 -14.19 1.39
N ILE A 103 20.75 -14.96 0.61
CA ILE A 103 20.14 -14.48 -0.66
C ILE A 103 19.17 -13.33 -0.38
N ALA A 104 18.37 -13.42 0.69
CA ALA A 104 17.45 -12.36 1.10
C ALA A 104 18.18 -11.05 1.42
N GLY A 105 19.41 -11.13 1.96
CA GLY A 105 20.27 -9.98 2.18
C GLY A 105 20.63 -9.20 0.89
N ILE A 106 20.63 -9.83 -0.29
CA ILE A 106 20.88 -9.13 -1.57
C ILE A 106 19.75 -8.12 -1.84
N LEU A 107 18.51 -8.54 -1.61
CA LEU A 107 17.32 -7.68 -1.72
C LEU A 107 17.17 -6.72 -0.54
N SER A 108 17.95 -6.91 0.53
CA SER A 108 18.15 -5.95 1.62
C SER A 108 19.16 -4.85 1.25
N PHE A 109 19.96 -5.06 0.18
CA PHE A 109 21.05 -4.19 -0.27
C PHE A 109 22.17 -4.04 0.77
N GLU A 110 22.47 -5.14 1.46
CA GLU A 110 23.63 -5.23 2.35
C GLU A 110 24.91 -5.31 1.52
N MET A 111 25.83 -4.35 1.73
CA MET A 111 27.08 -4.24 0.96
C MET A 111 28.03 -5.43 1.18
N ASP A 112 27.94 -6.09 2.33
CA ASP A 112 28.78 -7.26 2.67
C ASP A 112 28.64 -8.39 1.65
N ILE A 113 27.46 -8.52 1.03
CA ILE A 113 27.18 -9.62 0.10
C ILE A 113 27.90 -9.45 -1.23
N ILE A 114 28.27 -8.22 -1.59
CA ILE A 114 29.01 -7.97 -2.84
C ILE A 114 30.52 -8.14 -2.68
N GLN A 115 30.98 -8.56 -1.49
CA GLN A 115 32.33 -9.02 -1.20
C GLN A 115 33.42 -8.04 -1.71
N PRO A 116 33.36 -6.78 -1.27
CA PRO A 116 34.29 -5.73 -1.69
C PRO A 116 35.76 -6.04 -1.32
N GLN A 117 35.99 -6.95 -0.38
CA GLN A 117 37.31 -7.52 -0.05
C GLN A 117 38.04 -8.10 -1.27
N CYS A 118 37.31 -8.62 -2.27
CA CYS A 118 37.93 -9.11 -3.50
C CYS A 118 38.35 -8.00 -4.48
N ALA A 119 37.97 -6.75 -4.23
CA ALA A 119 38.37 -5.59 -5.04
C ALA A 119 39.43 -4.74 -4.33
N THR A 120 39.49 -4.78 -3.00
CA THR A 120 40.41 -3.99 -2.16
C THR A 120 40.83 -4.75 -0.91
N ASP A 121 42.14 -4.80 -0.65
CA ASP A 121 42.76 -5.66 0.38
C ASP A 121 42.45 -5.25 1.85
N ASN A 122 41.96 -4.04 2.10
CA ASN A 122 41.70 -3.50 3.46
C ASN A 122 40.23 -3.16 3.69
N TRP A 123 39.31 -4.05 3.31
CA TRP A 123 37.88 -3.81 3.53
C TRP A 123 37.34 -4.55 4.76
N GLY A 124 37.12 -3.81 5.85
CA GLY A 124 36.60 -4.33 7.11
C GLY A 124 35.20 -3.80 7.44
N PHE A 125 34.87 -3.85 8.74
CA PHE A 125 33.59 -3.35 9.24
C PHE A 125 33.46 -1.82 9.11
N ALA A 126 34.56 -1.09 9.29
CA ALA A 126 34.59 0.37 9.25
C ALA A 126 34.16 0.90 7.87
N GLU A 127 34.72 0.36 6.78
CA GLU A 127 34.40 0.76 5.40
C GLU A 127 32.93 0.50 5.08
N ASN A 128 32.41 -0.65 5.50
CA ASN A 128 31.00 -1.00 5.36
C ASN A 128 30.10 0.00 6.09
N LEU A 129 30.43 0.35 7.34
CA LEU A 129 29.69 1.35 8.11
C LEU A 129 29.67 2.71 7.40
N TYR A 130 30.84 3.22 6.97
CA TYR A 130 30.93 4.52 6.32
C TYR A 130 30.17 4.57 4.98
N ILE A 131 30.26 3.52 4.17
CA ILE A 131 29.57 3.45 2.89
C ILE A 131 28.06 3.40 3.07
N GLN A 132 27.58 2.61 4.03
CA GLN A 132 26.14 2.54 4.28
C GLN A 132 25.59 3.85 4.86
N LEU A 133 26.36 4.54 5.71
CA LEU A 133 26.00 5.89 6.18
C LEU A 133 25.97 6.92 5.05
N SER A 134 26.81 6.75 4.02
CA SER A 134 26.85 7.63 2.84
C SER A 134 25.77 7.32 1.80
N TYR A 135 25.20 6.11 1.82
CA TYR A 135 24.16 5.65 0.91
C TYR A 135 23.05 6.67 0.65
N PRO A 136 22.45 7.29 1.69
CA PRO A 136 21.34 8.21 1.48
C PRO A 136 21.77 9.48 0.74
N ALA A 137 23.00 9.95 0.97
CA ALA A 137 23.58 11.08 0.23
C ALA A 137 23.82 10.73 -1.24
N PHE A 138 24.32 9.51 -1.52
CA PHE A 138 24.46 9.02 -2.89
C PHE A 138 23.13 8.99 -3.65
N PHE A 139 22.02 8.57 -3.01
CA PHE A 139 20.68 8.63 -3.64
C PHE A 139 20.26 10.05 -3.97
N PHE A 140 20.46 11.01 -3.06
CA PHE A 140 20.12 12.40 -3.32
C PHE A 140 20.94 12.99 -4.46
N VAL A 141 22.24 12.73 -4.51
CA VAL A 141 23.12 13.22 -5.59
C VAL A 141 22.72 12.59 -6.93
N PHE A 142 22.59 11.27 -6.98
CA PHE A 142 22.19 10.56 -8.20
C PHE A 142 20.83 11.05 -8.72
N GLN A 143 19.85 11.19 -7.82
CA GLN A 143 18.53 11.68 -8.20
C GLN A 143 18.57 13.14 -8.67
N GLY A 144 19.36 13.99 -8.01
CA GLY A 144 19.57 15.37 -8.41
C GLY A 144 20.18 15.49 -9.81
N LEU A 145 21.19 14.66 -10.12
CA LEU A 145 21.79 14.57 -11.46
C LEU A 145 20.77 14.10 -12.50
N TRP A 146 19.95 13.10 -12.17
CA TRP A 146 18.95 12.56 -13.07
C TRP A 146 17.83 13.57 -13.37
N VAL A 147 17.31 14.26 -12.36
CA VAL A 147 16.36 15.38 -12.53
C VAL A 147 16.99 16.52 -13.32
N GLY A 148 18.26 16.84 -13.06
CA GLY A 148 19.03 17.83 -13.82
C GLY A 148 19.13 17.46 -15.31
N ALA A 149 19.39 16.20 -15.63
CA ALA A 149 19.42 15.69 -17.01
C ALA A 149 18.06 15.83 -17.70
N ILE A 150 16.95 15.50 -17.02
CA ILE A 150 15.58 15.69 -17.55
C ILE A 150 15.30 17.19 -17.79
N TYR A 151 15.71 18.06 -16.87
CA TYR A 151 15.54 19.50 -17.02
C TYR A 151 16.33 20.07 -18.22
N LEU A 152 17.57 19.59 -18.44
CA LEU A 152 18.38 19.96 -19.59
C LEU A 152 17.75 19.46 -20.91
N ALA A 153 17.24 18.23 -20.93
CA ALA A 153 16.52 17.67 -22.08
C ALA A 153 15.23 18.46 -22.39
N TYR A 154 14.50 18.90 -21.37
CA TYR A 154 13.34 19.77 -21.52
C TYR A 154 13.70 21.14 -22.09
N ARG A 155 14.74 21.79 -21.55
CA ARG A 155 15.25 23.08 -22.02
C ARG A 155 15.69 23.03 -23.49
N THR A 156 16.37 21.96 -23.89
CA THR A 156 16.84 21.78 -25.27
C THR A 156 15.67 21.55 -26.22
N LYS A 157 14.68 20.75 -25.84
CA LYS A 157 13.43 20.58 -26.59
C LYS A 157 12.65 21.89 -26.77
N MET A 158 12.47 22.67 -25.70
CA MET A 158 11.79 23.97 -25.76
C MET A 158 12.49 24.97 -26.70
N LYS A 159 13.82 24.97 -26.71
CA LYS A 159 14.61 25.79 -27.65
C LYS A 159 14.43 25.34 -29.10
N MET A 160 14.35 24.03 -29.37
CA MET A 160 14.12 23.49 -30.71
C MET A 160 12.70 23.79 -31.21
N ASP A 161 11.70 23.75 -30.32
CA ASP A 161 10.30 24.03 -30.66
C ASP A 161 9.97 25.53 -30.76
N GLY A 162 10.93 26.43 -30.46
CA GLY A 162 10.78 27.88 -30.57
C GLY A 162 9.81 28.52 -29.56
N LYS A 163 9.40 27.80 -28.51
CA LYS A 163 8.44 28.28 -27.50
C LYS A 163 9.16 28.88 -26.29
N THR A 164 8.73 30.05 -25.83
CA THR A 164 9.28 30.71 -24.62
C THR A 164 8.39 30.48 -23.40
N LEU A 165 8.96 30.59 -22.19
CA LEU A 165 8.23 30.45 -20.91
C LEU A 165 7.07 31.48 -20.77
N GLU A 166 7.17 32.63 -21.45
CA GLU A 166 6.16 33.69 -21.47
C GLU A 166 4.90 33.29 -22.28
N ASP A 167 5.05 32.44 -23.30
CA ASP A 167 3.94 31.94 -24.12
C ASP A 167 2.97 31.05 -23.30
N PHE A 168 3.49 30.29 -22.33
CA PHE A 168 2.68 29.42 -21.46
C PHE A 168 1.91 30.20 -20.38
N SER A 169 2.51 31.26 -19.80
CA SER A 169 1.84 32.14 -18.84
C SER A 169 0.61 32.82 -19.44
N SER A 170 0.68 33.15 -20.73
CA SER A 170 -0.41 33.79 -21.46
C SER A 170 -1.57 32.82 -21.70
N ALA A 171 -1.28 31.55 -22.00
CA ALA A 171 -2.27 30.50 -22.22
C ALA A 171 -3.03 30.09 -20.94
N ASP A 172 -2.32 29.91 -19.81
CA ASP A 172 -2.91 29.58 -18.51
C ASP A 172 -3.86 30.69 -18.01
N PHE A 173 -3.52 31.95 -18.25
CA PHE A 173 -4.38 33.09 -17.89
C PHE A 173 -5.71 33.07 -18.65
N THR A 174 -5.67 32.86 -19.98
CA THR A 174 -6.89 32.70 -20.80
C THR A 174 -7.75 31.52 -20.39
N ASP A 175 -7.14 30.39 -20.02
CA ASP A 175 -7.88 29.19 -19.59
C ASP A 175 -8.51 29.36 -18.19
N SER A 176 -7.83 30.07 -17.28
CA SER A 176 -8.38 30.41 -15.96
C SER A 176 -9.60 31.35 -16.04
N LEU A 177 -9.62 32.27 -17.01
CA LEU A 177 -10.77 33.13 -17.31
C LEU A 177 -11.93 32.33 -17.91
N ALA A 178 -11.65 31.37 -18.79
CA ALA A 178 -12.65 30.48 -19.37
C ALA A 178 -13.31 29.57 -18.32
N ARG A 179 -12.53 28.99 -17.39
CA ARG A 179 -13.06 28.17 -16.29
C ARG A 179 -13.92 28.98 -15.31
N ARG A 180 -13.56 30.23 -15.04
CA ARG A 180 -14.40 31.15 -14.23
C ARG A 180 -15.72 31.50 -14.91
N SER A 181 -15.74 31.58 -16.24
CA SER A 181 -16.98 31.81 -17.00
C SER A 181 -17.90 30.58 -17.08
N ALA A 182 -17.37 29.36 -16.91
CA ALA A 182 -18.14 28.11 -16.97
C ALA A 182 -18.82 27.75 -15.63
N SER A 183 -18.40 28.33 -14.50
CA SER A 183 -18.97 28.09 -13.16
C SER A 183 -20.38 28.68 -12.94
N GLY A 184 -21.02 29.25 -13.96
CA GLY A 184 -22.30 29.96 -13.84
C GLY A 184 -23.46 29.44 -14.72
N SER A 185 -23.31 28.37 -15.50
CA SER A 185 -24.43 27.86 -16.31
C SER A 185 -24.28 26.39 -16.65
N GLN A 186 -25.10 25.55 -16.02
CA GLN A 186 -25.34 24.17 -16.41
C GLN A 186 -26.19 24.19 -17.69
N LYS A 187 -25.57 24.04 -18.86
CA LYS A 187 -26.26 23.79 -20.12
C LYS A 187 -25.67 22.61 -20.87
N SER A 188 -26.57 21.73 -21.31
CA SER A 188 -26.33 20.59 -22.19
C SER A 188 -25.42 20.94 -23.36
N PHE A 189 -24.31 20.21 -23.51
CA PHE A 189 -23.40 20.40 -24.65
C PHE A 189 -23.70 19.37 -25.73
N THR A 190 -24.71 19.65 -26.55
CA THR A 190 -24.84 19.08 -27.90
C THR A 190 -24.00 19.92 -28.85
N SER A 191 -22.76 19.48 -29.13
CA SER A 191 -22.03 19.95 -30.30
C SER A 191 -21.35 18.77 -30.99
N GLN A 192 -22.12 18.21 -31.91
CA GLN A 192 -21.68 17.28 -32.94
C GLN A 192 -20.90 18.10 -33.99
N LYS A 193 -19.57 18.16 -33.86
CA LYS A 193 -18.70 18.61 -34.97
C LYS A 193 -18.40 17.41 -35.86
N SER A 194 -18.72 17.60 -37.14
CA SER A 194 -18.61 16.62 -38.23
C SER A 194 -17.23 15.95 -38.29
N PHE A 195 -17.27 14.63 -38.29
CA PHE A 195 -16.15 13.71 -38.43
C PHE A 195 -15.62 13.78 -39.88
N GLY A 196 -14.53 14.52 -40.09
CA GLY A 196 -13.82 14.57 -41.37
C GLY A 196 -12.70 13.54 -41.41
N SER A 197 -12.83 12.59 -42.33
CA SER A 197 -11.83 11.56 -42.68
C SER A 197 -10.48 12.19 -43.04
N ALA A 198 -9.44 11.95 -42.24
CA ALA A 198 -8.05 12.23 -42.60
C ALA A 198 -7.28 10.90 -42.66
N ASN A 199 -6.74 10.62 -43.84
CA ASN A 199 -5.99 9.41 -44.16
C ASN A 199 -4.77 9.22 -43.24
N MET A 200 -4.57 7.97 -42.89
CA MET A 200 -3.66 7.47 -41.86
C MET A 200 -2.39 6.95 -42.52
N GLU A 201 -1.30 7.72 -42.48
CA GLU A 201 0.05 7.16 -42.66
C GLU A 201 0.67 6.91 -41.28
N VAL A 202 0.95 5.64 -41.02
CA VAL A 202 1.61 5.15 -39.80
C VAL A 202 3.12 5.30 -40.03
N LEU A 203 3.73 6.32 -39.44
CA LEU A 203 5.18 6.39 -39.32
C LEU A 203 5.63 5.41 -38.23
N GLU A 204 6.15 4.25 -38.65
CA GLU A 204 6.84 3.29 -37.79
C GLU A 204 8.12 3.91 -37.25
N VAL A 205 8.02 4.57 -36.10
CA VAL A 205 9.19 4.91 -35.27
C VAL A 205 9.58 3.65 -34.50
N SER A 206 10.85 3.24 -34.56
CA SER A 206 11.36 2.03 -33.91
C SER A 206 10.95 1.93 -32.43
N GLY A 207 10.43 0.78 -32.01
CA GLY A 207 9.81 0.60 -30.71
C GLY A 207 10.71 0.92 -29.51
N TRP A 208 12.02 0.70 -29.61
CA TRP A 208 12.98 0.96 -28.53
C TRP A 208 13.21 2.46 -28.27
N TRP A 209 13.16 3.31 -29.29
CA TRP A 209 13.30 4.77 -29.12
C TRP A 209 12.05 5.39 -28.48
N LEU A 210 10.86 4.87 -28.84
CA LEU A 210 9.58 5.19 -28.19
C LEU A 210 9.54 4.71 -26.73
N PHE A 211 10.10 3.53 -26.44
CA PHE A 211 10.24 3.00 -25.09
C PHE A 211 11.14 3.90 -24.23
N LEU A 212 12.31 4.28 -24.73
CA LEU A 212 13.22 5.21 -24.04
C LEU A 212 12.60 6.60 -23.82
N GLN A 213 11.85 7.13 -24.80
CA GLN A 213 11.10 8.39 -24.65
C GLN A 213 10.00 8.30 -23.60
N ASN A 214 9.33 7.16 -23.44
CA ASN A 214 8.34 6.96 -22.38
C ASN A 214 8.98 6.76 -21.00
N TYR A 215 10.14 6.11 -20.93
CA TYR A 215 10.84 5.87 -19.65
C TYR A 215 11.47 7.15 -19.07
N PHE A 216 12.15 7.95 -19.89
CA PHE A 216 12.76 9.22 -19.47
C PHE A 216 11.80 10.42 -19.50
N HIS A 217 10.62 10.25 -20.11
CA HIS A 217 9.51 11.20 -20.23
C HIS A 217 9.89 12.69 -20.11
N ILE A 218 10.38 13.27 -21.20
CA ILE A 218 10.66 14.71 -21.25
C ILE A 218 9.32 15.47 -21.21
N PRO A 219 9.05 16.29 -20.16
CA PRO A 219 7.77 16.97 -19.98
C PRO A 219 7.50 17.99 -21.10
N SER A 220 6.22 18.32 -21.31
CA SER A 220 5.79 19.25 -22.37
C SER A 220 5.40 20.62 -21.84
N SER A 221 5.13 20.76 -20.53
CA SER A 221 4.72 22.02 -19.88
C SER A 221 5.53 22.32 -18.60
N PRO A 222 5.61 23.60 -18.18
CA PRO A 222 6.27 23.97 -16.92
C PRO A 222 5.60 23.38 -15.67
N GLN A 223 4.27 23.26 -15.67
CA GLN A 223 3.53 22.67 -14.56
C GLN A 223 3.83 21.17 -14.43
N GLU A 224 3.83 20.46 -15.56
CA GLU A 224 4.20 19.04 -15.61
C GLU A 224 5.66 18.81 -15.18
N MET A 225 6.57 19.72 -15.52
CA MET A 225 7.95 19.66 -15.03
C MET A 225 8.02 19.71 -13.51
N ASN A 226 7.26 20.60 -12.86
CA ASN A 226 7.23 20.67 -11.39
C ASN A 226 6.68 19.38 -10.77
N GLU A 227 5.67 18.76 -11.40
CA GLU A 227 5.12 17.48 -10.95
C GLU A 227 6.13 16.34 -11.10
N VAL A 228 6.84 16.27 -12.22
CA VAL A 228 7.94 15.32 -12.42
C VAL A 228 9.01 15.53 -11.36
N ILE A 229 9.46 16.76 -11.11
CA ILE A 229 10.46 17.05 -10.08
C ILE A 229 9.97 16.54 -8.71
N LEU A 230 8.73 16.84 -8.31
CA LEU A 230 8.17 16.38 -7.04
C LEU A 230 8.08 14.85 -6.95
N GLU A 231 7.58 14.20 -8.01
CA GLU A 231 7.46 12.75 -8.12
C GLU A 231 8.82 12.07 -7.99
N LYS A 232 9.85 12.66 -8.60
CA LYS A 232 11.21 12.12 -8.62
C LYS A 232 11.99 12.44 -7.35
N MET A 233 11.69 13.56 -6.69
CA MET A 233 12.21 13.88 -5.36
C MET A 233 11.65 13.00 -4.24
N SER A 234 10.55 12.28 -4.45
CA SER A 234 10.06 11.31 -3.46
C SER A 234 10.94 10.05 -3.36
N ILE A 235 11.67 9.72 -4.44
CA ILE A 235 12.42 8.45 -4.55
C ILE A 235 13.54 8.37 -3.51
N PRO A 236 14.37 9.40 -3.28
CA PRO A 236 15.34 9.38 -2.19
C PRO A 236 14.67 9.14 -0.84
N PHE A 237 13.58 9.83 -0.50
CA PHE A 237 12.89 9.62 0.77
C PHE A 237 12.36 8.18 0.95
N MET A 238 11.91 7.56 -0.13
CA MET A 238 11.53 6.14 -0.13
C MET A 238 12.74 5.22 0.04
N ALA A 239 13.88 5.53 -0.60
CA ALA A 239 15.13 4.80 -0.40
C ALA A 239 15.63 4.88 1.06
N PHE A 240 15.34 5.97 1.78
CA PHE A 240 15.61 6.05 3.22
C PHE A 240 14.83 4.99 4.02
N ASN A 241 13.58 4.71 3.64
CA ASN A 241 12.83 3.62 4.28
C ASN A 241 13.49 2.26 3.96
N LEU A 242 13.90 2.04 2.71
CA LEU A 242 14.55 0.79 2.31
C LEU A 242 15.88 0.55 3.03
N GLY A 243 16.72 1.58 3.19
CA GLY A 243 17.99 1.49 3.93
C GLY A 243 17.85 1.47 5.45
N TYR A 244 16.63 1.61 5.99
CA TYR A 244 16.38 1.75 7.43
C TYR A 244 16.98 0.62 8.26
N VAL A 245 16.65 -0.62 7.91
CA VAL A 245 17.05 -1.83 8.66
C VAL A 245 18.56 -2.03 8.60
N VAL A 246 19.13 -1.87 7.41
CA VAL A 246 20.56 -2.04 7.16
C VAL A 246 21.38 -1.01 7.94
N ILE A 247 21.06 0.29 7.81
CA ILE A 247 21.79 1.33 8.54
C ILE A 247 21.62 1.18 10.05
N LEU A 248 20.42 0.81 10.52
CA LEU A 248 20.18 0.54 11.95
C LEU A 248 21.07 -0.60 12.45
N LYS A 249 21.17 -1.71 11.69
CA LYS A 249 22.03 -2.86 12.00
C LYS A 249 23.47 -2.39 12.21
N TYR A 250 24.14 -1.82 11.21
CA TYR A 250 25.57 -1.46 11.33
C TYR A 250 25.82 -0.39 12.38
N CYS A 251 24.91 0.59 12.52
CA CYS A 251 25.04 1.58 13.58
C CYS A 251 24.99 0.92 14.97
N LEU A 252 24.08 -0.03 15.22
CA LEU A 252 24.01 -0.71 16.51
C LEU A 252 25.16 -1.71 16.72
N GLN A 253 25.62 -2.37 15.66
CA GLN A 253 26.75 -3.31 15.70
C GLN A 253 28.05 -2.64 16.13
N ALA A 254 28.27 -1.36 15.79
CA ALA A 254 29.42 -0.58 16.21
C ALA A 254 29.53 -0.38 17.74
N PHE A 255 28.47 -0.67 18.51
CA PHE A 255 28.47 -0.61 19.98
C PHE A 255 28.56 -1.99 20.64
N SER A 256 28.64 -3.07 19.86
CA SER A 256 28.62 -4.46 20.35
C SER A 256 30.05 -4.96 20.58
N CYS A 257 30.57 -4.77 21.79
CA CYS A 257 31.88 -5.28 22.21
C CYS A 257 31.77 -6.61 22.95
N LEU A 258 32.80 -7.42 22.86
CA LEU A 258 32.96 -8.68 23.56
C LEU A 258 34.23 -8.65 24.41
N ASP A 259 34.07 -8.93 25.71
CA ASP A 259 35.17 -8.88 26.68
C ASP A 259 35.89 -10.22 26.79
N PHE A 260 37.21 -10.21 26.62
CA PHE A 260 38.05 -11.39 26.79
C PHE A 260 39.33 -11.07 27.55
N GLU A 261 39.59 -11.79 28.65
CA GLU A 261 40.84 -11.70 29.43
C GLU A 261 41.26 -10.24 29.76
N GLY A 262 40.29 -9.38 30.05
CA GLY A 262 40.51 -7.97 30.41
C GLY A 262 40.71 -7.02 29.22
N THR A 263 40.59 -7.48 27.97
CA THR A 263 40.60 -6.64 26.76
C THR A 263 39.33 -6.85 25.95
N SER A 264 38.70 -5.77 25.51
CA SER A 264 37.44 -5.80 24.76
C SER A 264 37.71 -5.69 23.25
N TYR A 265 37.04 -6.51 22.44
CA TYR A 265 37.12 -6.49 20.97
C TYR A 265 35.74 -6.28 20.36
N LEU A 266 35.66 -5.74 19.14
CA LEU A 266 34.38 -5.59 18.46
C LEU A 266 33.85 -6.96 18.07
N TYR A 267 32.57 -7.24 18.35
CA TYR A 267 32.02 -8.58 18.13
C TYR A 267 32.04 -9.00 16.65
N PHE A 268 31.70 -8.06 15.77
CA PHE A 268 31.57 -8.32 14.33
C PHE A 268 32.87 -8.14 13.54
N ASP A 269 33.90 -7.63 14.20
CA ASP A 269 35.26 -7.47 13.66
C ASP A 269 36.25 -7.68 14.83
N PRO A 270 36.56 -8.96 15.17
CA PRO A 270 37.38 -9.27 16.33
C PRO A 270 38.82 -8.76 16.25
N ASP A 271 39.29 -8.33 15.08
CA ASP A 271 40.60 -7.72 14.88
C ASP A 271 40.66 -6.28 15.40
N THR A 272 39.50 -5.60 15.45
CA THR A 272 39.36 -4.27 16.01
C THR A 272 39.23 -4.30 17.54
N LYS A 273 40.12 -3.60 18.25
CA LYS A 273 40.05 -3.40 19.71
C LYS A 273 39.02 -2.33 20.07
N CYS A 274 38.10 -2.66 20.98
CA CYS A 274 37.15 -1.69 21.52
C CYS A 274 37.85 -0.62 22.37
N TYR A 275 37.22 0.56 22.43
CA TYR A 275 37.68 1.74 23.19
C TYR A 275 39.06 2.29 22.77
N THR A 276 39.48 2.00 21.54
CA THR A 276 40.61 2.67 20.87
C THR A 276 40.13 3.93 20.13
N PRO A 277 41.02 4.87 19.77
CA PRO A 277 40.64 6.05 18.97
C PRO A 277 39.90 5.68 17.67
N GLU A 278 40.36 4.65 16.98
CA GLU A 278 39.72 4.12 15.76
C GLU A 278 38.30 3.62 16.03
N HIS A 279 38.09 2.85 17.11
CA HIS A 279 36.75 2.43 17.52
C HIS A 279 35.86 3.62 17.93
N PHE A 280 36.42 4.65 18.58
CA PHE A 280 35.66 5.86 18.91
C PHE A 280 35.20 6.62 17.67
N GLU A 281 35.99 6.64 16.60
CA GLU A 281 35.57 7.23 15.31
C GLU A 281 34.39 6.46 14.71
N MET A 282 34.43 5.13 14.73
CA MET A 282 33.30 4.29 14.31
C MET A 282 32.06 4.51 15.18
N MET A 283 32.20 4.52 16.52
CA MET A 283 31.10 4.79 17.45
C MET A 283 30.51 6.20 17.25
N ALA A 284 31.34 7.20 16.98
CA ALA A 284 30.89 8.56 16.71
C ALA A 284 30.10 8.65 15.41
N ALA A 285 30.59 8.00 14.34
CA ALA A 285 29.90 7.93 13.06
C ALA A 285 28.57 7.16 13.16
N ALA A 286 28.58 6.00 13.84
CA ALA A 286 27.39 5.21 14.12
C ALA A 286 26.38 5.99 14.98
N GLY A 287 26.84 6.68 16.03
CA GLY A 287 26.01 7.55 16.85
C GLY A 287 25.38 8.69 16.06
N ALA A 288 26.14 9.33 15.16
CA ALA A 288 25.60 10.31 14.23
C ALA A 288 24.55 9.70 13.30
N GLY A 289 24.78 8.48 12.79
CA GLY A 289 23.80 7.72 12.00
C GLY A 289 22.50 7.44 12.76
N LEU A 290 22.58 6.99 14.01
CA LEU A 290 21.40 6.76 14.85
C LEU A 290 20.60 8.05 15.09
N ILE A 291 21.27 9.17 15.30
CA ILE A 291 20.57 10.45 15.56
C ILE A 291 20.01 11.04 14.27
N LEU A 292 20.86 11.22 13.26
CA LEU A 292 20.51 11.95 12.03
C LEU A 292 19.64 11.11 11.10
N TYR A 293 19.95 9.82 10.95
CA TYR A 293 19.25 8.96 10.00
C TYR A 293 18.08 8.24 10.66
N ILE A 294 18.32 7.45 11.71
CA ILE A 294 17.26 6.68 12.37
C ILE A 294 16.28 7.62 13.09
N GLY A 295 16.78 8.47 13.98
CA GLY A 295 15.98 9.48 14.67
C GLY A 295 15.31 10.46 13.70
N GLY A 296 16.06 10.93 12.69
CA GLY A 296 15.54 11.79 11.63
C GLY A 296 14.38 11.15 10.84
N THR A 297 14.46 9.86 10.53
CA THR A 297 13.39 9.12 9.84
C THR A 297 12.12 9.08 10.68
N TRP A 298 12.22 8.73 11.97
CA TRP A 298 11.07 8.75 12.88
C TRP A 298 10.42 10.12 13.00
N ILE A 299 11.25 11.15 13.22
CA ILE A 299 10.78 12.54 13.32
C ILE A 299 10.10 12.97 12.02
N MET A 300 10.70 12.67 10.86
CA MET A 300 10.14 12.97 9.55
C MET A 300 8.77 12.31 9.37
N PHE A 301 8.65 11.00 9.62
CA PHE A 301 7.40 10.28 9.44
C PHE A 301 6.30 10.84 10.34
N ILE A 302 6.59 11.00 11.63
CA ILE A 302 5.63 11.53 12.60
C ILE A 302 5.22 12.96 12.24
N TYR A 303 6.19 13.82 11.88
CA TYR A 303 5.94 15.21 11.52
C TYR A 303 5.09 15.34 10.26
N VAL A 304 5.45 14.63 9.18
CA VAL A 304 4.71 14.66 7.91
C VAL A 304 3.28 14.18 8.15
N LEU A 305 3.08 13.03 8.78
CA LEU A 305 1.75 12.50 9.06
C LEU A 305 0.93 13.42 9.99
N TYR A 306 1.57 14.05 10.99
CA TYR A 306 0.94 15.05 11.84
C TYR A 306 0.45 16.27 11.03
N VAL A 307 1.30 16.82 10.16
CA VAL A 307 0.95 17.96 9.30
C VAL A 307 -0.18 17.59 8.34
N LEU A 308 -0.12 16.42 7.70
CA LEU A 308 -1.15 15.96 6.77
C LEU A 308 -2.50 15.74 7.46
N LYS A 309 -2.50 15.20 8.67
CA LYS A 309 -3.70 15.07 9.50
C LYS A 309 -4.27 16.43 9.89
N LYS A 310 -3.43 17.34 10.40
CA LYS A 310 -3.85 18.67 10.82
C LYS A 310 -4.45 19.49 9.67
N THR A 311 -3.88 19.34 8.48
CA THR A 311 -4.29 20.07 7.27
C THR A 311 -5.31 19.32 6.42
N LYS A 312 -5.74 18.12 6.81
CA LYS A 312 -6.62 17.21 6.05
C LYS A 312 -6.23 17.10 4.57
N SER A 313 -4.93 17.05 4.29
CA SER A 313 -4.39 17.23 2.93
C SER A 313 -3.83 15.95 2.30
N PHE A 314 -4.21 14.77 2.79
CA PHE A 314 -3.78 13.47 2.24
C PHE A 314 -4.17 13.28 0.77
N SER A 315 -5.35 13.79 0.40
CA SER A 315 -5.91 13.78 -0.95
C SER A 315 -5.38 14.94 -1.82
N LYS A 316 -4.47 15.81 -1.34
CA LYS A 316 -3.92 16.88 -2.19
C LYS A 316 -2.77 16.38 -3.08
N LYS A 317 -2.73 16.87 -4.32
CA LYS A 317 -1.75 16.45 -5.35
C LYS A 317 -0.28 16.53 -4.89
N ARG A 318 0.14 17.64 -4.29
CA ARG A 318 1.56 17.83 -3.89
C ARG A 318 2.01 16.89 -2.77
N PRO A 319 1.30 16.78 -1.62
CA PRO A 319 1.58 15.76 -0.63
C PRO A 319 1.59 14.34 -1.17
N LEU A 320 0.61 14.00 -2.01
CA LEU A 320 0.50 12.67 -2.61
C LEU A 320 1.71 12.35 -3.50
N LEU A 321 2.18 13.30 -4.31
CA LEU A 321 3.33 13.08 -5.17
C LEU A 321 4.64 12.86 -4.39
N LEU A 322 4.83 13.56 -3.27
CA LEU A 322 6.07 13.55 -2.50
C LEU A 322 6.11 12.47 -1.39
N PHE A 323 4.98 12.24 -0.71
CA PHE A 323 4.88 11.37 0.46
C PHE A 323 3.87 10.23 0.30
N GLY A 324 3.22 10.10 -0.87
CA GLY A 324 2.25 9.03 -1.14
C GLY A 324 2.81 7.63 -0.88
N TRP A 325 4.09 7.40 -1.18
CA TRP A 325 4.79 6.14 -0.88
C TRP A 325 4.75 5.71 0.60
N MET A 326 4.39 6.59 1.54
CA MET A 326 4.25 6.26 2.97
C MET A 326 2.85 5.79 3.35
N TYR A 327 1.81 6.30 2.68
CA TYR A 327 0.42 6.17 3.14
C TYR A 327 -0.60 5.78 2.07
N GLU A 328 -0.27 5.89 0.77
CA GLU A 328 -1.20 5.66 -0.35
C GLU A 328 -1.73 4.22 -0.41
N ARG A 329 -0.94 3.26 0.08
CA ARG A 329 -1.31 1.84 0.16
C ARG A 329 -2.30 1.53 1.27
N TYR A 330 -2.48 2.42 2.24
CA TYR A 330 -3.34 2.21 3.41
C TYR A 330 -4.62 3.01 3.28
N GLU A 331 -5.71 2.51 3.87
CA GLU A 331 -6.91 3.34 4.03
C GLU A 331 -6.59 4.60 4.83
N SER A 332 -7.30 5.71 4.56
CA SER A 332 -7.05 6.99 5.24
C SER A 332 -7.20 6.92 6.76
N LYS A 333 -7.90 5.92 7.32
CA LYS A 333 -7.98 5.68 8.78
C LYS A 333 -6.69 5.10 9.36
N PHE A 334 -5.93 4.36 8.57
CA PHE A 334 -4.72 3.62 8.97
C PHE A 334 -3.45 4.19 8.33
N TYR A 335 -3.43 5.48 8.01
CA TYR A 335 -2.26 6.18 7.45
C TYR A 335 -0.96 6.02 8.26
N TRP A 336 -1.07 5.68 9.55
CA TRP A 336 0.05 5.52 10.49
C TRP A 336 0.63 4.10 10.51
N PHE A 337 0.06 3.15 9.76
CA PHE A 337 0.44 1.74 9.82
C PHE A 337 1.92 1.49 9.44
N GLU A 338 2.49 2.32 8.59
CA GLU A 338 3.93 2.24 8.28
C GLU A 338 4.82 2.46 9.52
N LEU A 339 4.38 3.27 10.49
CA LEU A 339 5.11 3.47 11.75
C LEU A 339 5.11 2.20 12.60
N SER A 340 4.03 1.39 12.57
CA SER A 340 4.04 0.10 13.27
C SER A 340 5.00 -0.89 12.62
N VAL A 341 5.11 -0.90 11.29
CA VAL A 341 6.08 -1.74 10.57
C VAL A 341 7.51 -1.33 10.91
N LEU A 342 7.80 -0.02 10.93
CA LEU A 342 9.11 0.50 11.34
C LEU A 342 9.43 0.19 12.81
N PHE A 343 8.43 0.24 13.69
CA PHE A 343 8.60 -0.13 15.10
C PHE A 343 9.03 -1.59 15.24
N GLU A 344 8.32 -2.52 14.60
CA GLU A 344 8.66 -3.95 14.62
C GLU A 344 10.09 -4.19 14.11
N LYS A 345 10.45 -3.61 12.97
CA LYS A 345 11.80 -3.70 12.40
C LYS A 345 12.87 -3.17 13.36
N THR A 346 12.59 -2.09 14.07
CA THR A 346 13.52 -1.51 15.06
C THR A 346 13.76 -2.47 16.21
N VAL A 347 12.67 -3.04 16.75
CA VAL A 347 12.76 -4.02 17.84
C VAL A 347 13.51 -5.27 17.38
N LEU A 348 13.24 -5.75 16.16
CA LEU A 348 13.93 -6.89 15.55
C LEU A 348 15.45 -6.70 15.54
N VAL A 349 15.94 -5.57 15.03
CA VAL A 349 17.40 -5.31 14.96
C VAL A 349 17.99 -5.12 16.36
N VAL A 350 17.32 -4.40 17.26
CA VAL A 350 17.79 -4.19 18.64
C VAL A 350 17.94 -5.52 19.38
N VAL A 351 16.95 -6.41 19.27
CA VAL A 351 16.96 -7.76 19.88
C VAL A 351 18.07 -8.62 19.26
N ALA A 352 18.21 -8.60 17.93
CA ALA A 352 19.24 -9.34 17.22
C ALA A 352 20.67 -8.94 17.65
N VAL A 353 20.92 -7.65 17.86
CA VAL A 353 22.26 -7.13 18.15
C VAL A 353 22.62 -7.22 19.64
N PHE A 354 21.71 -6.86 20.55
CA PHE A 354 22.04 -6.72 21.98
C PHE A 354 21.71 -7.96 22.83
N ILE A 355 20.78 -8.83 22.41
CA ILE A 355 20.32 -9.98 23.22
C ILE A 355 20.91 -11.30 22.68
N LYS A 356 22.17 -11.31 22.25
CA LYS A 356 22.78 -12.50 21.62
C LYS A 356 23.10 -13.64 22.59
N THR A 357 23.25 -13.32 23.86
CA THR A 357 23.61 -14.29 24.91
C THR A 357 22.45 -15.22 25.27
N ASP A 358 21.22 -14.81 24.98
CA ASP A 358 20.01 -15.59 25.28
C ASP A 358 19.10 -15.68 24.03
N PRO A 359 19.31 -16.69 23.17
CA PRO A 359 18.52 -16.89 21.95
C PRO A 359 17.04 -17.15 22.22
N ILE A 360 16.71 -17.73 23.38
CA ILE A 360 15.33 -18.00 23.79
C ILE A 360 14.62 -16.67 24.05
N LEU A 361 15.26 -15.76 24.78
CA LEU A 361 14.73 -14.43 25.03
C LEU A 361 14.55 -13.63 23.73
N GLN A 362 15.47 -13.76 22.76
CA GLN A 362 15.32 -13.13 21.43
C GLN A 362 14.01 -13.54 20.76
N VAL A 363 13.76 -14.84 20.70
CA VAL A 363 12.55 -15.39 20.07
C VAL A 363 11.30 -15.00 20.83
N VAL A 364 11.29 -15.09 22.16
CA VAL A 364 10.08 -14.74 22.94
C VAL A 364 9.67 -13.29 22.74
N ILE A 365 10.62 -12.36 22.78
CA ILE A 365 10.33 -10.93 22.54
C ILE A 365 9.78 -10.75 21.13
N MET A 366 10.42 -11.35 20.13
CA MET A 366 9.97 -11.18 18.75
C MET A 366 8.63 -11.86 18.45
N LEU A 367 8.35 -13.01 19.03
CA LEU A 367 7.04 -13.66 18.91
C LEU A 367 5.92 -12.77 19.47
N ILE A 368 6.15 -12.11 20.61
CA ILE A 368 5.17 -11.17 21.18
C ILE A 368 4.95 -9.98 20.25
N VAL A 369 6.02 -9.39 19.73
CA VAL A 369 5.95 -8.21 18.84
C VAL A 369 5.27 -8.57 17.53
N THR A 370 5.71 -9.62 16.84
CA THR A 370 5.13 -10.07 15.56
C THR A 370 3.69 -10.57 15.73
N LEU A 371 3.33 -11.20 16.84
CA LEU A 371 1.93 -11.53 17.12
C LEU A 371 1.08 -10.28 17.30
N ALA A 372 1.59 -9.27 18.02
CA ALA A 372 0.87 -8.01 18.22
C ALA A 372 0.65 -7.25 16.90
N THR A 373 1.68 -7.19 16.03
CA THR A 373 1.56 -6.55 14.71
C THR A 373 0.68 -7.35 13.76
N MET A 374 0.74 -8.68 13.77
CA MET A 374 -0.16 -9.54 12.99
C MET A 374 -1.62 -9.39 13.40
N LEU A 375 -1.92 -9.37 14.71
CA LEU A 375 -3.29 -9.13 15.18
C LEU A 375 -3.77 -7.72 14.83
N LEU A 376 -2.87 -6.74 14.85
CA LEU A 376 -3.19 -5.39 14.40
C LEU A 376 -3.50 -5.38 12.91
N SER A 377 -2.66 -6.01 12.07
CA SER A 377 -2.82 -6.15 10.62
C SER A 377 -4.15 -6.79 10.25
N ILE A 378 -4.51 -7.91 10.88
CA ILE A 378 -5.78 -8.60 10.67
C ILE A 378 -6.97 -7.72 11.05
N LYS A 379 -6.91 -7.08 12.24
CA LYS A 379 -8.02 -6.27 12.75
C LYS A 379 -8.25 -5.00 11.95
N THR A 380 -7.18 -4.37 11.47
CA THR A 380 -7.29 -3.12 10.71
C THR A 380 -7.57 -3.38 9.25
N SER A 381 -7.09 -4.51 8.69
CA SER A 381 -7.03 -4.72 7.23
C SER A 381 -6.51 -3.46 6.54
N ALA A 382 -5.40 -2.92 7.06
CA ALA A 382 -4.95 -1.57 6.73
C ALA A 382 -4.67 -1.32 5.24
N PRO A 383 -4.08 -2.26 4.46
CA PRO A 383 -3.89 -2.09 3.04
C PRO A 383 -5.22 -2.03 2.26
N VAL A 384 -5.29 -1.16 1.26
CA VAL A 384 -6.51 -0.98 0.44
C VAL A 384 -6.78 -2.21 -0.44
N ASP A 385 -5.73 -2.81 -1.01
CA ASP A 385 -5.87 -4.07 -1.75
C ASP A 385 -5.90 -5.26 -0.80
N SER A 386 -6.97 -6.04 -0.91
CA SER A 386 -7.15 -7.32 -0.21
C SER A 386 -6.02 -8.32 -0.46
N THR A 387 -5.43 -8.34 -1.66
CA THR A 387 -4.31 -9.23 -1.98
C THR A 387 -3.07 -8.86 -1.18
N THR A 388 -2.73 -7.57 -1.15
CA THR A 388 -1.64 -7.02 -0.35
C THR A 388 -1.84 -7.30 1.14
N ALA A 389 -3.07 -7.12 1.67
CA ALA A 389 -3.40 -7.40 3.07
C ALA A 389 -3.20 -8.89 3.45
N MET A 390 -3.64 -9.80 2.57
CA MET A 390 -3.44 -11.24 2.76
C MET A 390 -1.95 -11.62 2.73
N LEU A 391 -1.19 -11.11 1.76
CA LEU A 391 0.24 -11.39 1.63
C LEU A 391 1.03 -10.84 2.82
N LEU A 392 0.70 -9.63 3.30
CA LEU A 392 1.31 -9.06 4.51
C LEU A 392 1.09 -9.97 5.73
N THR A 393 -0.15 -10.38 5.98
CA THR A 393 -0.47 -11.29 7.09
C THR A 393 0.24 -12.64 6.95
N ALA A 394 0.38 -13.16 5.71
CA ALA A 394 1.11 -14.39 5.45
C ALA A 394 2.62 -14.25 5.73
N THR A 395 3.22 -13.10 5.41
CA THR A 395 4.64 -12.83 5.72
C THR A 395 4.91 -12.80 7.22
N GLU A 396 4.07 -12.13 8.00
CA GLU A 396 4.15 -12.09 9.47
C GLU A 396 3.95 -13.50 10.08
N GLY A 397 2.99 -14.27 9.54
CA GLY A 397 2.74 -15.64 9.96
C GLY A 397 3.92 -16.58 9.71
N VAL A 398 4.54 -16.53 8.54
CA VAL A 398 5.73 -17.37 8.22
C VAL A 398 6.93 -16.94 9.05
N GLN A 399 7.12 -15.63 9.27
CA GLN A 399 8.16 -15.13 10.17
C GLN A 399 8.02 -15.73 11.59
N MET A 400 6.79 -15.76 12.11
CA MET A 400 6.49 -16.37 13.41
C MET A 400 6.82 -17.88 13.44
N VAL A 401 6.43 -18.62 12.38
CA VAL A 401 6.75 -20.04 12.26
C VAL A 401 8.27 -20.27 12.27
N ILE A 402 9.03 -19.49 11.50
CA ILE A 402 10.50 -19.59 11.43
C ILE A 402 11.13 -19.34 12.80
N MET A 403 10.67 -18.32 13.54
CA MET A 403 11.16 -18.03 14.89
C MET A 403 10.91 -19.20 15.85
N VAL A 404 9.73 -19.85 15.80
CA VAL A 404 9.43 -21.04 16.62
C VAL A 404 10.32 -22.23 16.23
N LEU A 405 10.52 -22.47 14.93
CA LEU A 405 11.40 -23.54 14.45
C LEU A 405 12.87 -23.30 14.86
N GLY A 406 13.31 -22.03 14.89
CA GLY A 406 14.64 -21.63 15.38
C GLY A 406 14.95 -22.14 16.79
N LEU A 407 13.97 -22.15 17.70
CA LEU A 407 14.14 -22.68 19.06
C LEU A 407 14.44 -24.19 19.09
N ILE A 408 13.93 -24.93 18.10
CA ILE A 408 14.22 -26.37 17.98
C ILE A 408 15.67 -26.55 17.54
N PHE A 409 16.15 -25.75 16.59
CA PHE A 409 17.53 -25.83 16.12
C PHE A 409 18.56 -25.41 17.17
N TYR A 410 18.21 -24.51 18.09
CA TYR A 410 19.08 -24.16 19.21
C TYR A 410 19.41 -25.34 20.14
N ASN A 411 18.51 -26.32 20.27
CA ASN A 411 18.69 -27.44 21.18
C ASN A 411 19.50 -28.58 20.55
N ALA A 412 20.78 -28.67 20.91
CA ALA A 412 21.71 -29.71 20.45
C ALA A 412 21.31 -31.17 20.80
N GLN A 413 20.31 -31.38 21.65
CA GLN A 413 19.82 -32.72 22.04
C GLN A 413 18.59 -33.18 21.24
N VAL A 414 18.18 -32.43 20.21
CA VAL A 414 17.05 -32.80 19.36
C VAL A 414 17.39 -34.03 18.53
N LEU A 415 16.47 -35.01 18.49
CA LEU A 415 16.60 -36.19 17.63
C LEU A 415 16.81 -35.78 16.17
N ASP A 416 17.74 -36.46 15.47
CA ASP A 416 18.02 -36.25 14.04
C ASP A 416 16.74 -36.25 13.18
N ARG A 417 15.78 -37.11 13.51
CA ARG A 417 14.48 -37.17 12.83
C ARG A 417 13.69 -35.86 13.01
N THR A 418 13.64 -35.31 14.21
CA THR A 418 12.95 -34.05 14.49
C THR A 418 13.67 -32.89 13.82
N TYR A 419 15.01 -32.86 13.86
CA TYR A 419 15.81 -31.86 13.14
C TYR A 419 15.50 -31.86 11.65
N THR A 420 15.46 -33.05 11.02
CA THR A 420 15.14 -33.20 9.60
C THR A 420 13.72 -32.74 9.27
N ILE A 421 12.73 -33.14 10.07
CA ILE A 421 11.32 -32.74 9.87
C ILE A 421 11.16 -31.23 10.00
N THR A 422 11.71 -30.62 11.06
CA THR A 422 11.67 -29.17 11.29
C THR A 422 12.34 -28.41 10.15
N THR A 423 13.48 -28.90 9.65
CA THR A 423 14.17 -28.32 8.50
C THR A 423 13.29 -28.34 7.26
N VAL A 424 12.69 -29.49 6.93
CA VAL A 424 11.79 -29.61 5.77
C VAL A 424 10.59 -28.67 5.91
N ILE A 425 9.92 -28.63 7.07
CA ILE A 425 8.76 -27.76 7.30
C ILE A 425 9.14 -26.29 7.11
N GLY A 426 10.22 -25.84 7.77
CA GLY A 426 10.64 -24.45 7.69
C GLY A 426 11.08 -24.05 6.29
N SER A 427 11.84 -24.89 5.59
CA SER A 427 12.25 -24.63 4.21
C SER A 427 11.07 -24.61 3.25
N VAL A 428 10.10 -25.52 3.38
CA VAL A 428 8.90 -25.53 2.54
C VAL A 428 8.05 -24.28 2.78
N ALA A 429 7.86 -23.86 4.04
CA ALA A 429 7.12 -22.65 4.37
C ALA A 429 7.80 -21.40 3.78
N LEU A 430 9.12 -21.28 3.95
CA LEU A 430 9.90 -20.14 3.47
C LEU A 430 9.97 -20.08 1.94
N ILE A 431 10.33 -21.18 1.29
CA ILE A 431 10.40 -21.27 -0.18
C ILE A 431 9.01 -21.08 -0.79
N GLY A 432 7.97 -21.68 -0.20
CA GLY A 432 6.59 -21.54 -0.67
C GLY A 432 6.11 -20.08 -0.65
N LEU A 433 6.38 -19.36 0.44
CA LEU A 433 6.02 -17.94 0.54
C LEU A 433 6.86 -17.07 -0.41
N LEU A 434 8.17 -17.28 -0.50
CA LEU A 434 9.03 -16.55 -1.44
C LEU A 434 8.60 -16.79 -2.89
N ALA A 435 8.25 -18.02 -3.25
CA ALA A 435 7.72 -18.36 -4.56
C ALA A 435 6.38 -17.65 -4.81
N ALA A 436 5.47 -17.62 -3.84
CA ALA A 436 4.20 -16.91 -3.96
C ALA A 436 4.40 -15.40 -4.18
N LEU A 437 5.24 -14.75 -3.36
CA LEU A 437 5.57 -13.33 -3.52
C LEU A 437 6.20 -13.04 -4.88
N THR A 438 7.12 -13.92 -5.32
CA THR A 438 7.79 -13.79 -6.62
C THR A 438 6.83 -13.94 -7.78
N VAL A 439 5.90 -14.91 -7.72
CA VAL A 439 4.86 -15.10 -8.74
C VAL A 439 3.96 -13.87 -8.83
N VAL A 440 3.48 -13.37 -7.68
CA VAL A 440 2.62 -12.18 -7.66
C VAL A 440 3.38 -10.96 -8.19
N PHE A 441 4.65 -10.79 -7.81
CA PHE A 441 5.51 -9.74 -8.34
C PHE A 441 5.63 -9.81 -9.88
N PHE A 442 5.92 -10.98 -10.45
CA PHE A 442 6.02 -11.12 -11.91
C PHE A 442 4.69 -10.90 -12.62
N VAL A 443 3.57 -11.28 -12.00
CA VAL A 443 2.22 -10.99 -12.52
C VAL A 443 1.96 -9.47 -12.54
N GLU A 444 2.31 -8.76 -11.48
CA GLU A 444 2.18 -7.30 -11.41
C GLU A 444 3.09 -6.60 -12.42
N VAL A 445 4.34 -7.06 -12.58
CA VAL A 445 5.27 -6.59 -13.61
C VAL A 445 4.70 -6.79 -15.01
N ALA A 446 4.16 -7.98 -15.31
CA ALA A 446 3.54 -8.26 -16.60
C ALA A 446 2.38 -7.30 -16.87
N PHE A 447 1.51 -7.05 -15.88
CA PHE A 447 0.42 -6.09 -16.01
C PHE A 447 0.91 -4.64 -16.17
N HIS A 448 1.96 -4.24 -15.47
CA HIS A 448 2.54 -2.91 -15.61
C HIS A 448 3.12 -2.68 -17.01
N ILE A 449 3.83 -3.67 -17.55
CA ILE A 449 4.32 -3.65 -18.94
C ILE A 449 3.15 -3.50 -19.91
N VAL A 450 2.10 -4.30 -19.73
CA VAL A 450 0.88 -4.22 -20.54
C VAL A 450 0.24 -2.84 -20.48
N ILE A 451 0.04 -2.28 -19.28
CA ILE A 451 -0.54 -0.94 -19.08
C ILE A 451 0.34 0.12 -19.74
N THR A 452 1.67 -0.01 -19.65
CA THR A 452 2.61 0.91 -20.29
C THR A 452 2.49 0.87 -21.81
N VAL A 453 2.34 -0.32 -22.40
CA VAL A 453 2.08 -0.49 -23.84
C VAL A 453 0.74 0.13 -24.24
N LEU A 454 -0.33 -0.12 -23.47
CA LEU A 454 -1.66 0.47 -23.73
C LEU A 454 -1.61 1.99 -23.65
N ARG A 455 -0.89 2.55 -22.68
CA ARG A 455 -0.70 4.00 -22.52
C ARG A 455 0.05 4.61 -23.70
N ALA A 456 1.07 3.92 -24.22
CA ALA A 456 1.80 4.36 -25.40
C ALA A 456 0.88 4.45 -26.63
N ARG A 457 0.00 3.46 -26.83
CA ARG A 457 -1.03 3.49 -27.89
C ARG A 457 -2.02 4.65 -27.69
N HIS A 458 -2.52 4.83 -26.47
CA HIS A 458 -3.44 5.92 -26.13
C HIS A 458 -2.82 7.30 -26.36
N LYS A 459 -1.53 7.47 -26.05
CA LYS A 459 -0.79 8.72 -26.30
C LYS A 459 -0.79 9.11 -27.77
N ASN A 460 -0.61 8.15 -28.68
CA ASN A 460 -0.65 8.42 -30.11
C ASN A 460 -2.04 8.95 -30.53
N VAL A 461 -3.12 8.38 -29.97
CA VAL A 461 -4.48 8.87 -30.21
C VAL A 461 -4.67 10.26 -29.60
N ALA A 462 -4.37 10.45 -28.32
CA ALA A 462 -4.55 11.70 -27.59
C ALA A 462 -3.75 12.87 -28.21
N SER A 463 -2.54 12.60 -28.71
CA SER A 463 -1.70 13.61 -29.37
C SER A 463 -2.36 14.23 -30.61
N LYS A 464 -3.15 13.45 -31.35
CA LYS A 464 -3.92 13.95 -32.51
C LYS A 464 -4.99 14.97 -32.12
N TRP A 465 -5.39 14.99 -30.86
CA TRP A 465 -6.41 15.90 -30.29
C TRP A 465 -5.80 16.99 -29.42
N GLY A 466 -4.46 17.13 -29.39
CA GLY A 466 -3.76 18.16 -28.62
C GLY A 466 -3.83 17.98 -27.11
N GLN A 467 -4.05 16.75 -26.62
CA GLN A 467 -4.16 16.45 -25.18
C GLN A 467 -3.14 15.41 -24.73
N ASP A 468 -2.70 15.52 -23.47
CA ASP A 468 -1.71 14.61 -22.89
C ASP A 468 -2.36 13.39 -22.22
N ALA A 469 -1.98 12.19 -22.63
CA ALA A 469 -2.53 10.93 -22.11
C ALA A 469 -2.18 10.68 -20.63
N ARG A 470 -1.13 11.34 -20.10
CA ARG A 470 -0.64 11.16 -18.73
C ARG A 470 -1.65 11.55 -17.66
N LEU A 471 -2.50 12.54 -17.94
CA LEU A 471 -3.57 12.98 -17.02
C LEU A 471 -4.48 11.81 -16.60
N HIS A 472 -4.60 10.79 -17.47
CA HIS A 472 -5.48 9.65 -17.30
C HIS A 472 -4.74 8.39 -16.83
N THR A 473 -3.53 8.52 -16.29
CA THR A 473 -2.73 7.36 -15.84
C THR A 473 -3.48 6.51 -14.81
N HIS A 474 -4.15 7.15 -13.85
CA HIS A 474 -4.94 6.45 -12.83
C HIS A 474 -6.15 5.70 -13.39
N MET A 475 -6.67 6.07 -14.58
CA MET A 475 -7.80 5.40 -15.22
C MET A 475 -7.52 3.94 -15.53
N TYR A 476 -6.25 3.59 -15.80
CA TYR A 476 -5.85 2.22 -16.08
C TYR A 476 -5.87 1.30 -14.85
N ARG A 477 -6.03 1.86 -13.64
CA ARG A 477 -6.20 1.10 -12.39
C ARG A 477 -7.68 0.91 -11.99
N VAL A 478 -8.62 1.57 -12.67
CA VAL A 478 -10.06 1.52 -12.34
C VAL A 478 -10.65 0.16 -12.66
N PHE A 479 -10.23 -0.42 -13.78
CA PHE A 479 -10.65 -1.73 -14.22
C PHE A 479 -9.56 -2.76 -13.95
N LYS A 480 -9.96 -4.02 -13.74
CA LYS A 480 -9.01 -5.11 -13.55
C LYS A 480 -8.05 -5.18 -14.75
N PRO A 481 -6.72 -5.31 -14.53
CA PRO A 481 -5.73 -5.28 -15.60
C PRO A 481 -6.00 -6.27 -16.75
N TRP A 482 -6.43 -7.49 -16.41
CA TRP A 482 -6.77 -8.52 -17.41
C TRP A 482 -7.95 -8.13 -18.32
N PHE A 483 -8.98 -7.50 -17.75
CA PHE A 483 -10.12 -7.01 -18.51
C PHE A 483 -9.71 -5.91 -19.49
N MET A 484 -8.94 -4.93 -18.98
CA MET A 484 -8.39 -3.84 -19.79
C MET A 484 -7.52 -4.34 -20.93
N PHE A 485 -6.63 -5.31 -20.63
CA PHE A 485 -5.79 -5.92 -21.64
C PHE A 485 -6.61 -6.58 -22.72
N LYS A 486 -7.56 -7.45 -22.36
CA LYS A 486 -8.38 -8.17 -23.34
C LYS A 486 -9.20 -7.21 -24.22
N TRP A 487 -9.75 -6.15 -23.64
CA TRP A 487 -10.52 -5.15 -24.37
C TRP A 487 -9.64 -4.28 -25.28
N LEU A 488 -8.65 -3.58 -24.72
CA LEU A 488 -7.87 -2.59 -25.48
C LEU A 488 -6.77 -3.20 -26.36
N SER A 489 -6.35 -4.44 -26.13
CA SER A 489 -5.41 -5.12 -27.03
C SER A 489 -6.04 -5.45 -28.39
N GLN A 490 -7.36 -5.68 -28.41
CA GLN A 490 -8.16 -6.02 -29.59
C GLN A 490 -9.03 -4.85 -30.09
N ALA A 491 -8.91 -3.68 -29.45
CA ALA A 491 -9.71 -2.50 -29.72
C ALA A 491 -9.44 -1.90 -31.11
N GLU A 492 -10.53 -1.57 -31.81
CA GLU A 492 -10.51 -0.80 -33.04
C GLU A 492 -10.23 0.70 -32.75
N PRO A 493 -9.91 1.54 -33.76
CA PRO A 493 -9.68 2.96 -33.54
C PRO A 493 -10.85 3.70 -32.86
N GLU A 494 -12.09 3.24 -33.07
CA GLU A 494 -13.29 3.78 -32.42
C GLU A 494 -13.34 3.48 -30.92
N ASP A 495 -12.95 2.27 -30.50
CA ASP A 495 -12.88 1.88 -29.09
C ASP A 495 -11.89 2.75 -28.32
N TRP A 496 -10.75 3.09 -28.93
CA TRP A 496 -9.78 4.01 -28.34
C TRP A 496 -10.32 5.43 -28.16
N LEU A 497 -11.22 5.87 -29.03
CA LEU A 497 -11.92 7.15 -28.90
C LEU A 497 -12.94 7.10 -27.75
N LEU A 498 -13.69 6.01 -27.63
CA LEU A 498 -14.61 5.77 -26.51
C LEU A 498 -13.85 5.72 -25.18
N TRP A 499 -12.73 5.01 -25.13
CA TRP A 499 -11.84 4.97 -23.96
C TRP A 499 -11.34 6.36 -23.59
N HIS A 500 -10.90 7.16 -24.55
CA HIS A 500 -10.47 8.54 -24.29
C HIS A 500 -11.62 9.41 -23.76
N ARG A 501 -12.83 9.28 -24.31
CA ARG A 501 -14.01 10.00 -23.81
C ARG A 501 -14.38 9.56 -22.38
N LEU A 502 -14.33 8.26 -22.10
CA LEU A 502 -14.59 7.71 -20.76
C LEU A 502 -13.57 8.26 -19.75
N CYS A 503 -12.28 8.24 -20.12
CA CYS A 503 -11.21 8.82 -19.33
C CYS A 503 -11.49 10.29 -18.97
N LYS A 504 -11.99 11.09 -19.93
CA LYS A 504 -12.34 12.50 -19.69
C LYS A 504 -13.53 12.68 -18.76
N LEU A 505 -14.53 11.79 -18.83
CA LEU A 505 -15.72 11.85 -17.97
C LEU A 505 -15.39 11.47 -16.53
N PHE A 506 -14.55 10.46 -16.33
CA PHE A 506 -14.27 9.89 -15.00
C PHE A 506 -13.06 10.53 -14.31
N HIS A 507 -12.26 11.33 -15.03
CA HIS A 507 -11.01 11.88 -14.53
C HIS A 507 -11.14 12.51 -13.14
N ASP A 508 -12.06 13.46 -12.97
CA ASP A 508 -12.19 14.22 -11.71
C ASP A 508 -12.81 13.37 -10.58
N SER A 509 -13.64 12.39 -10.92
CA SER A 509 -14.35 11.55 -9.95
C SER A 509 -13.52 10.37 -9.42
N VAL A 510 -12.57 9.86 -10.22
CA VAL A 510 -11.79 8.66 -9.89
C VAL A 510 -10.36 8.99 -9.49
N HIS A 511 -9.92 10.24 -9.67
CA HIS A 511 -8.59 10.64 -9.24
C HIS A 511 -8.43 10.47 -7.72
N PRO A 512 -7.26 10.04 -7.21
CA PRO A 512 -7.02 9.90 -5.77
C PRO A 512 -7.22 11.19 -4.96
N THR A 513 -7.28 12.34 -5.64
CA THR A 513 -7.53 13.65 -5.05
C THR A 513 -9.00 14.02 -4.91
N CYS A 514 -9.92 13.14 -5.34
CA CYS A 514 -11.36 13.37 -5.26
C CYS A 514 -11.86 13.37 -3.80
N GLU A 515 -12.97 14.04 -3.53
CA GLU A 515 -13.59 14.09 -2.20
C GLU A 515 -14.14 12.72 -1.76
N THR A 516 -14.50 11.86 -2.71
CA THR A 516 -14.97 10.50 -2.48
C THR A 516 -13.86 9.45 -2.58
N SER A 517 -12.60 9.88 -2.79
CA SER A 517 -11.44 8.99 -2.81
C SER A 517 -11.26 8.26 -1.48
N TYR A 518 -10.69 7.06 -1.51
CA TYR A 518 -10.29 6.30 -0.32
C TYR A 518 -9.26 7.03 0.56
N LEU A 519 -8.51 7.98 -0.02
CA LEU A 519 -7.58 8.87 0.69
C LEU A 519 -8.24 10.11 1.28
N SER A 520 -9.49 10.37 0.93
CA SER A 520 -10.24 11.49 1.47
C SER A 520 -10.59 11.23 2.94
N HIS A 521 -10.57 12.30 3.73
CA HIS A 521 -11.10 12.31 5.09
C HIS A 521 -12.50 12.91 5.16
N GLU A 522 -13.10 13.20 4.01
CA GLU A 522 -14.49 13.63 3.95
C GLU A 522 -15.41 12.46 4.31
N LYS A 523 -16.39 12.75 5.16
CA LYS A 523 -17.33 11.73 5.65
C LYS A 523 -18.15 11.13 4.49
N ALA A 524 -18.43 11.93 3.46
CA ALA A 524 -19.16 11.48 2.27
C ALA A 524 -18.44 10.33 1.55
N GLY A 525 -17.13 10.43 1.32
CA GLY A 525 -16.35 9.35 0.72
C GLY A 525 -16.37 8.07 1.54
N HIS A 526 -16.20 8.18 2.86
CA HIS A 526 -16.29 7.03 3.75
C HIS A 526 -17.66 6.36 3.75
N PHE A 527 -18.73 7.14 3.63
CA PHE A 527 -20.08 6.61 3.55
C PHE A 527 -20.29 5.85 2.24
N TRP A 528 -19.90 6.43 1.10
CA TRP A 528 -19.99 5.75 -0.20
C TRP A 528 -19.17 4.47 -0.25
N ALA A 529 -17.93 4.50 0.26
CA ALA A 529 -17.10 3.30 0.35
C ALA A 529 -17.75 2.21 1.21
N TYR A 530 -18.29 2.57 2.38
CA TYR A 530 -19.01 1.62 3.24
C TYR A 530 -20.25 1.03 2.55
N LEU A 531 -21.02 1.87 1.85
CA LEU A 531 -22.24 1.47 1.17
C LEU A 531 -21.96 0.48 0.03
N ILE A 532 -21.01 0.82 -0.85
CA ILE A 532 -20.63 -0.02 -2.00
C ILE A 532 -19.96 -1.32 -1.54
N ASN A 533 -19.11 -1.29 -0.51
CA ASN A 533 -18.51 -2.51 0.04
C ASN A 533 -19.54 -3.43 0.71
N SER A 534 -20.62 -2.87 1.25
CA SER A 534 -21.71 -3.65 1.86
C SER A 534 -22.68 -4.20 0.83
N PHE A 535 -22.87 -3.50 -0.30
CA PHE A 535 -23.80 -3.86 -1.37
C PHE A 535 -23.16 -3.63 -2.76
N PRO A 536 -22.25 -4.51 -3.22
CA PRO A 536 -21.53 -4.33 -4.48
C PRO A 536 -22.42 -4.22 -5.72
N GLU A 537 -23.56 -4.92 -5.73
CA GLU A 537 -24.55 -4.93 -6.82
C GLU A 537 -25.18 -3.55 -7.06
N MET A 538 -25.00 -2.62 -6.12
CA MET A 538 -25.44 -1.23 -6.26
C MET A 538 -24.81 -0.54 -7.47
N LEU A 539 -23.57 -0.88 -7.84
CA LEU A 539 -22.94 -0.32 -9.04
C LEU A 539 -23.68 -0.74 -10.31
N ASP A 540 -24.12 -2.00 -10.38
CA ASP A 540 -24.89 -2.53 -11.52
C ASP A 540 -26.30 -1.92 -11.58
N PHE A 541 -26.92 -1.72 -10.41
CA PHE A 541 -28.18 -0.99 -10.30
C PHE A 541 -28.03 0.45 -10.83
N LEU A 542 -27.06 1.21 -10.32
CA LEU A 542 -26.85 2.60 -10.76
C LEU A 542 -26.48 2.71 -12.24
N ALA A 543 -25.81 1.71 -12.81
CA ALA A 543 -25.46 1.68 -14.22
C ALA A 543 -26.65 1.36 -15.15
N SER A 544 -27.66 0.64 -14.67
CA SER A 544 -28.78 0.14 -15.49
C SER A 544 -30.05 0.99 -15.41
N VAL A 545 -30.19 1.78 -14.36
CA VAL A 545 -31.41 2.50 -14.00
C VAL A 545 -31.48 3.86 -14.69
N GLU A 546 -32.70 4.36 -14.95
CA GLU A 546 -32.94 5.66 -15.58
C GLU A 546 -32.55 6.84 -14.67
N GLU A 547 -32.42 8.04 -15.25
CA GLU A 547 -32.00 9.23 -14.49
C GLU A 547 -32.95 9.59 -13.35
N VAL A 548 -34.26 9.36 -13.54
CA VAL A 548 -35.30 9.68 -12.55
C VAL A 548 -35.10 8.86 -11.28
N ASP A 549 -34.97 7.55 -11.39
CA ASP A 549 -34.83 6.70 -10.20
C ASP A 549 -33.43 6.84 -9.57
N ARG A 550 -32.40 7.20 -10.34
CA ARG A 550 -31.09 7.57 -9.77
C ARG A 550 -31.20 8.81 -8.89
N ASN A 551 -31.98 9.81 -9.29
CA ASN A 551 -32.21 11.00 -8.47
C ASN A 551 -33.01 10.67 -7.19
N GLU A 552 -34.01 9.79 -7.28
CA GLU A 552 -34.74 9.31 -6.10
C GLU A 552 -33.82 8.54 -5.14
N PHE A 553 -32.97 7.67 -5.68
CA PHE A 553 -31.95 6.97 -4.90
C PHE A 553 -31.01 7.93 -4.19
N VAL A 554 -30.48 8.95 -4.88
CA VAL A 554 -29.60 9.96 -4.27
C VAL A 554 -30.31 10.69 -3.12
N ASN A 555 -31.59 11.03 -3.25
CA ASN A 555 -32.35 11.64 -2.15
C ASN A 555 -32.42 10.74 -0.91
N VAL A 556 -32.63 9.44 -1.09
CA VAL A 556 -32.64 8.47 0.03
C VAL A 556 -31.25 8.38 0.66
N ILE A 557 -30.21 8.33 -0.16
CA ILE A 557 -28.81 8.25 0.27
C ILE A 557 -28.37 9.51 1.02
N ASP A 558 -28.76 10.70 0.57
CA ASP A 558 -28.46 11.96 1.27
C ASP A 558 -29.14 12.01 2.63
N VAL A 559 -30.39 11.56 2.73
CA VAL A 559 -31.09 11.42 4.02
C VAL A 559 -30.33 10.44 4.91
N MET A 560 -29.91 9.28 4.39
CA MET A 560 -29.12 8.31 5.16
C MET A 560 -27.78 8.90 5.63
N TYR A 561 -27.07 9.61 4.77
CA TYR A 561 -25.79 10.23 5.08
C TYR A 561 -25.93 11.26 6.21
N GLU A 562 -26.83 12.23 6.07
CA GLU A 562 -27.05 13.28 7.07
C GLU A 562 -27.54 12.71 8.42
N HIS A 563 -28.46 11.75 8.38
CA HIS A 563 -29.12 11.27 9.60
C HIS A 563 -28.32 10.19 10.32
N TYR A 564 -27.73 9.26 9.57
CA TYR A 564 -27.09 8.09 10.14
C TYR A 564 -25.57 8.25 10.21
N PHE A 565 -24.93 8.60 9.09
CA PHE A 565 -23.47 8.54 9.01
C PHE A 565 -22.78 9.75 9.64
N ASP A 566 -23.23 10.97 9.35
CA ASP A 566 -22.63 12.19 9.89
C ASP A 566 -22.84 12.31 11.41
N SER A 567 -23.99 11.82 11.89
CA SER A 567 -24.42 11.91 13.28
C SER A 567 -24.01 10.73 14.18
N ALA A 568 -23.63 9.58 13.61
CA ALA A 568 -23.24 8.38 14.38
C ALA A 568 -22.09 8.63 15.37
N GLN A 569 -21.15 9.52 15.05
CA GLN A 569 -20.04 9.86 15.96
C GLN A 569 -20.46 10.66 17.20
N THR A 570 -21.67 11.23 17.23
CA THR A 570 -22.15 12.08 18.33
C THR A 570 -22.99 11.32 19.36
N TYR A 571 -23.48 10.11 19.05
CA TYR A 571 -24.42 9.37 19.90
C TYR A 571 -23.92 7.95 20.21
N LYS A 572 -23.58 7.70 21.47
CA LYS A 572 -23.05 6.40 21.95
C LYS A 572 -24.08 5.26 22.01
N CYS A 573 -25.36 5.55 21.81
CA CYS A 573 -26.48 4.62 22.04
C CYS A 573 -27.31 4.46 20.76
N GLN A 574 -27.05 3.40 19.99
CA GLN A 574 -27.81 3.07 18.77
C GLN A 574 -28.66 1.81 18.99
N LEU A 575 -29.80 1.72 18.30
CA LEU A 575 -30.66 0.54 18.40
C LEU A 575 -29.93 -0.74 17.94
N ASN A 576 -29.07 -0.61 16.92
CA ASN A 576 -28.29 -1.72 16.36
C ASN A 576 -27.37 -2.40 17.39
N SER A 577 -26.83 -1.65 18.37
CA SER A 577 -25.91 -2.19 19.38
C SER A 577 -26.61 -2.97 20.50
N VAL A 578 -27.94 -2.83 20.63
CA VAL A 578 -28.74 -3.53 21.64
C VAL A 578 -29.45 -4.74 21.04
N ILE A 579 -29.76 -4.70 19.75
CA ILE A 579 -30.33 -5.84 19.04
C ILE A 579 -29.26 -6.90 18.81
N THR A 580 -29.56 -8.13 19.22
CA THR A 580 -28.71 -9.28 18.97
C THR A 580 -28.63 -9.58 17.47
N ASP A 581 -27.42 -9.90 17.01
CA ASP A 581 -27.05 -10.05 15.61
C ASP A 581 -28.02 -10.95 14.83
N ARG A 582 -28.44 -12.06 15.45
CA ARG A 582 -29.39 -13.03 14.89
C ARG A 582 -30.76 -12.47 14.49
N PHE A 583 -31.19 -11.33 15.03
CA PHE A 583 -32.50 -10.73 14.78
C PHE A 583 -32.43 -9.38 14.05
N ARG A 584 -31.22 -8.85 13.79
CA ARG A 584 -31.06 -7.54 13.14
C ARG A 584 -31.77 -7.47 11.79
N ALA A 585 -31.62 -8.50 10.96
CA ALA A 585 -32.24 -8.56 9.64
C ALA A 585 -33.79 -8.56 9.72
N ALA A 586 -34.35 -9.45 10.54
CA ALA A 586 -35.81 -9.57 10.71
C ALA A 586 -36.43 -8.27 11.26
N ILE A 587 -35.78 -7.65 12.25
CA ILE A 587 -36.24 -6.37 12.81
C ILE A 587 -36.07 -5.25 11.78
N GLY A 588 -34.97 -5.21 11.03
CA GLY A 588 -34.75 -4.24 9.96
C GLY A 588 -35.83 -4.31 8.88
N GLN A 589 -36.15 -5.52 8.42
CA GLN A 589 -37.24 -5.74 7.47
C GLN A 589 -38.59 -5.29 8.04
N TRP A 590 -38.91 -5.68 9.26
CA TRP A 590 -40.16 -5.26 9.89
C TRP A 590 -40.25 -3.73 10.02
N LEU A 591 -39.17 -3.07 10.46
CA LEU A 591 -39.09 -1.60 10.57
C LEU A 591 -39.30 -0.90 9.22
N SER A 592 -38.87 -1.50 8.10
CA SER A 592 -39.10 -0.95 6.76
C SER A 592 -40.57 -0.99 6.33
N SER A 593 -41.36 -1.91 6.91
CA SER A 593 -42.79 -2.10 6.62
C SER A 593 -43.74 -1.60 7.71
N ALA A 594 -43.20 -1.15 8.85
CA ALA A 594 -43.99 -0.78 10.02
C ALA A 594 -44.82 0.49 9.77
N THR A 595 -46.05 0.51 10.27
CA THR A 595 -46.93 1.67 10.22
C THR A 595 -46.47 2.77 11.17
N ASP A 596 -46.86 4.02 10.90
CA ASP A 596 -46.52 5.16 11.75
C ASP A 596 -47.02 4.96 13.20
N SER A 597 -48.18 4.33 13.40
CA SER A 597 -48.71 4.00 14.73
C SER A 597 -47.83 3.00 15.50
N GLU A 598 -47.33 1.96 14.81
CA GLU A 598 -46.43 0.97 15.41
C GLU A 598 -45.09 1.61 15.74
N MET A 599 -44.58 2.49 14.87
CA MET A 599 -43.34 3.23 15.09
C MET A 599 -43.44 4.17 16.31
N VAL A 600 -44.57 4.84 16.53
CA VAL A 600 -44.79 5.66 17.74
C VAL A 600 -44.75 4.82 19.01
N PHE A 601 -45.39 3.64 18.99
CA PHE A 601 -45.36 2.71 20.11
C PHE A 601 -43.93 2.20 20.39
N VAL A 602 -43.24 1.74 19.36
CA VAL A 602 -41.87 1.22 19.46
C VAL A 602 -40.89 2.28 19.96
N ARG A 603 -40.95 3.51 19.44
CA ARG A 603 -40.13 4.63 19.93
C ARG A 603 -40.34 4.84 21.43
N LYS A 604 -41.60 4.82 21.91
CA LYS A 604 -41.91 4.99 23.33
C LYS A 604 -41.34 3.87 24.20
N VAL A 605 -41.42 2.62 23.74
CA VAL A 605 -40.87 1.45 24.47
C VAL A 605 -39.35 1.51 24.50
N ILE A 606 -38.70 1.75 23.36
CA ILE A 606 -37.25 1.82 23.23
C ILE A 606 -36.68 2.95 24.09
N THR A 607 -37.23 4.16 24.01
CA THR A 607 -36.76 5.30 24.81
C THR A 607 -36.81 4.98 26.31
N ARG A 608 -37.89 4.36 26.79
CA ARG A 608 -38.01 3.93 28.20
C ARG A 608 -37.03 2.81 28.56
N ALA A 609 -36.79 1.87 27.65
CA ALA A 609 -35.84 0.79 27.86
C ALA A 609 -34.41 1.32 27.99
N PHE A 610 -33.99 2.22 27.11
CA PHE A 610 -32.68 2.89 27.19
C PHE A 610 -32.54 3.74 28.45
N ALA A 611 -33.57 4.50 28.83
CA ALA A 611 -33.58 5.28 30.07
C ALA A 611 -33.32 4.41 31.30
N LYS A 612 -33.94 3.23 31.37
CA LYS A 612 -33.77 2.28 32.47
C LYS A 612 -32.44 1.54 32.43
N ALA A 613 -31.94 1.18 31.26
CA ALA A 613 -30.75 0.36 31.11
C ALA A 613 -29.44 1.17 31.18
N GLN A 614 -29.41 2.38 30.61
CA GLN A 614 -28.21 3.19 30.42
C GLN A 614 -28.33 4.61 30.99
N GLY A 615 -29.44 4.95 31.65
CA GLY A 615 -29.67 6.23 32.29
C GLY A 615 -30.20 7.32 31.36
N LYS A 616 -30.35 8.53 31.92
CA LYS A 616 -31.04 9.66 31.30
C LYS A 616 -30.33 10.24 30.07
N GLU A 617 -29.00 10.13 30.00
CA GLU A 617 -28.21 10.56 28.84
C GLU A 617 -28.53 9.74 27.58
N ALA A 618 -28.76 8.43 27.73
CA ALA A 618 -29.14 7.55 26.63
C ALA A 618 -30.57 7.84 26.13
N GLU A 619 -31.48 8.18 27.05
CA GLU A 619 -32.86 8.61 26.75
C GLU A 619 -32.88 9.88 25.88
N ASP A 620 -32.09 10.89 26.26
CA ASP A 620 -31.99 12.14 25.52
C ASP A 620 -31.38 11.92 24.13
N ASN A 621 -30.36 11.07 24.03
CA ASN A 621 -29.71 10.75 22.76
C ASN A 621 -30.65 10.04 21.78
N ILE A 622 -31.38 9.01 22.22
CA ILE A 622 -32.29 8.26 21.34
C ILE A 622 -33.53 9.08 20.97
N THR A 623 -34.02 9.93 21.87
CA THR A 623 -35.14 10.84 21.61
C THR A 623 -34.78 11.92 20.58
N ARG A 624 -33.54 12.44 20.64
CA ARG A 624 -33.01 13.35 19.60
C ARG A 624 -32.85 12.63 18.26
N ALA A 625 -32.41 11.38 18.25
CA ALA A 625 -32.31 10.59 17.01
C ALA A 625 -33.69 10.41 16.35
N PHE A 626 -34.74 10.09 17.14
CA PHE A 626 -36.10 9.92 16.61
C PHE A 626 -36.78 11.22 16.15
N SER A 627 -36.51 12.36 16.80
CA SER A 627 -37.16 13.65 16.49
C SER A 627 -36.57 14.39 15.28
N ARG A 628 -35.40 13.99 14.79
CA ARG A 628 -34.79 14.55 13.57
C ARG A 628 -35.56 14.18 12.30
N SER A 629 -36.15 12.99 12.25
CA SER A 629 -36.88 12.51 11.06
C SER A 629 -38.12 13.35 10.73
N SER A 630 -38.74 14.01 11.72
CA SER A 630 -39.96 14.79 11.49
C SER A 630 -39.68 16.22 10.98
N LYS A 631 -38.50 16.79 11.25
CA LYS A 631 -38.11 18.15 10.84
C LYS A 631 -37.50 18.24 9.43
N SER A 632 -36.92 17.15 8.92
CA SER A 632 -36.41 17.10 7.53
C SER A 632 -37.55 16.89 6.53
N ARG A 633 -38.52 16.02 6.86
CA ARG A 633 -39.73 15.79 6.03
C ARG A 633 -40.56 17.07 5.82
N SER A 634 -40.58 17.99 6.79
CA SER A 634 -41.22 19.30 6.63
C SER A 634 -40.43 20.26 5.72
N ARG A 635 -39.09 20.20 5.70
CA ARG A 635 -38.24 21.01 4.81
C ARG A 635 -38.24 20.50 3.36
N MET A 636 -38.29 19.19 3.14
CA MET A 636 -38.46 18.60 1.80
C MET A 636 -39.83 18.94 1.20
N SER A 637 -40.90 18.88 2.01
CA SER A 637 -42.24 19.29 1.57
C SER A 637 -42.33 20.78 1.22
N GLU A 638 -41.66 21.66 1.99
CA GLU A 638 -41.59 23.10 1.67
C GLU A 638 -40.72 23.38 0.42
N GLY A 639 -39.60 22.69 0.23
CA GLY A 639 -38.73 22.84 -0.95
C GLY A 639 -39.41 22.41 -2.25
N ASP A 640 -40.17 21.32 -2.22
CA ASP A 640 -40.91 20.81 -3.38
C ASP A 640 -42.09 21.73 -3.77
N LEU A 641 -42.76 22.34 -2.77
CA LEU A 641 -43.78 23.38 -2.99
C LEU A 641 -43.20 24.66 -3.62
N THR A 642 -41.96 25.00 -3.25
CA THR A 642 -41.28 26.19 -3.77
C THR A 642 -40.78 25.96 -5.20
N THR A 643 -40.36 24.74 -5.52
CA THR A 643 -39.89 24.33 -6.85
C THR A 643 -41.05 24.20 -7.84
N LYS A 644 -42.20 23.65 -7.42
CA LYS A 644 -43.45 23.66 -8.22
C LYS A 644 -43.98 25.07 -8.51
N LYS A 645 -43.84 26.01 -7.57
CA LYS A 645 -44.16 27.44 -7.80
C LYS A 645 -43.20 28.14 -8.75
N LEU A 646 -41.91 27.77 -8.75
CA LEU A 646 -40.90 28.34 -9.66
C LEU A 646 -40.98 27.78 -11.09
N LEU A 647 -41.55 26.58 -11.27
CA LEU A 647 -41.76 25.94 -12.57
C LEU A 647 -43.12 26.24 -13.23
N GLY A 648 -43.98 27.04 -12.60
CA GLY A 648 -45.18 27.60 -13.24
C GLY A 648 -46.23 26.56 -13.67
N TYR A 649 -46.42 25.48 -12.92
CA TYR A 649 -47.51 24.54 -13.17
C TYR A 649 -48.77 25.00 -12.40
N ASN A 650 -49.76 25.53 -13.11
CA ASN A 650 -51.07 25.86 -12.56
C ASN A 650 -51.98 24.62 -12.61
N GLU A 651 -52.57 24.27 -11.47
CA GLU A 651 -53.66 23.29 -11.34
C GLU A 651 -54.99 23.96 -11.75
N ASP A 652 -55.20 24.23 -13.03
CA ASP A 652 -56.48 24.72 -13.54
C ASP A 652 -56.66 24.24 -15.00
N ASP A 653 -56.81 22.93 -15.24
CA ASP A 653 -57.32 22.37 -16.50
C ASP A 653 -57.65 20.87 -16.30
N GLU A 654 -58.77 20.56 -15.65
CA GLU A 654 -59.50 19.29 -15.85
C GLU A 654 -60.91 19.33 -15.21
N GLU A 655 -61.80 20.15 -15.76
CA GLU A 655 -63.25 19.92 -15.68
C GLU A 655 -63.77 19.57 -17.09
N ASP A 656 -63.95 18.27 -17.39
CA ASP A 656 -65.19 17.81 -18.05
C ASP A 656 -65.29 16.25 -18.13
N GLY A 657 -66.20 15.73 -17.29
CA GLY A 657 -67.08 14.58 -17.45
C GLY A 657 -66.66 13.30 -18.21
N LYS A 658 -66.64 12.16 -17.49
CA LYS A 658 -67.80 11.23 -17.45
C LYS A 658 -67.65 10.11 -16.41
N ARG A 659 -68.78 9.88 -15.73
CA ARG A 659 -69.09 8.80 -14.77
C ARG A 659 -68.63 7.41 -15.23
N PHE A 660 -67.96 6.66 -14.35
CA PHE A 660 -68.33 5.27 -14.05
C PHE A 660 -68.07 4.99 -12.57
N SER A 661 -69.11 4.55 -11.87
CA SER A 661 -69.11 4.28 -10.44
C SER A 661 -68.85 2.80 -10.12
N LEU A 662 -68.10 2.58 -9.04
CA LEU A 662 -68.16 1.46 -8.09
C LEU A 662 -67.73 0.07 -8.59
N ALA A 663 -66.58 -0.43 -8.10
CA ALA A 663 -66.50 -1.32 -6.94
C ALA A 663 -65.17 -2.09 -6.91
N GLY A 664 -64.61 -2.17 -5.70
CA GLY A 664 -63.49 -2.98 -5.20
C GLY A 664 -62.68 -3.89 -6.13
N THR A 665 -61.37 -3.72 -6.10
CA THR A 665 -60.41 -4.81 -5.81
C THR A 665 -59.13 -4.22 -5.26
N SER A 666 -58.79 -4.65 -4.04
CA SER A 666 -57.47 -4.57 -3.44
C SER A 666 -56.44 -5.43 -4.19
N ASN A 667 -55.16 -5.15 -3.96
CA ASN A 667 -54.00 -6.01 -4.23
C ASN A 667 -53.62 -6.28 -5.69
N ALA A 668 -52.79 -5.41 -6.27
CA ALA A 668 -51.74 -5.80 -7.21
C ALA A 668 -50.78 -4.61 -7.40
N GLY A 669 -49.58 -4.68 -6.83
CA GLY A 669 -48.57 -3.63 -7.03
C GLY A 669 -47.28 -3.80 -6.24
N SER A 670 -47.29 -4.56 -5.13
CA SER A 670 -46.08 -4.78 -4.31
C SER A 670 -45.38 -6.12 -4.56
N THR A 671 -45.80 -6.91 -5.56
CA THR A 671 -45.27 -8.27 -5.80
C THR A 671 -44.26 -8.35 -6.93
N ALA A 672 -44.02 -7.29 -7.71
CA ALA A 672 -43.08 -7.35 -8.83
C ALA A 672 -41.60 -7.12 -8.45
N LEU A 673 -41.33 -6.53 -7.28
CA LEU A 673 -39.96 -6.22 -6.80
C LEU A 673 -39.38 -7.30 -5.87
N THR A 674 -40.23 -8.14 -5.28
CA THR A 674 -39.82 -9.22 -4.36
C THR A 674 -39.49 -10.54 -5.07
N ASP A 675 -40.08 -10.81 -6.24
CA ASP A 675 -39.91 -12.10 -6.92
C ASP A 675 -38.61 -12.23 -7.74
N ARG A 676 -37.86 -11.15 -7.95
CA ARG A 676 -36.53 -11.20 -8.62
C ARG A 676 -35.34 -11.35 -7.68
N PHE A 677 -35.52 -11.19 -6.36
CA PHE A 677 -34.44 -11.29 -5.38
C PHE A 677 -34.29 -12.69 -4.74
N LEU A 678 -35.19 -13.64 -5.02
CA LEU A 678 -35.18 -14.99 -4.41
C LEU A 678 -34.47 -16.07 -5.24
N ALA A 679 -33.72 -15.72 -6.28
CA ALA A 679 -33.09 -16.70 -7.17
C ALA A 679 -31.57 -16.49 -7.35
N LEU A 680 -30.82 -16.28 -6.26
CA LEU A 680 -29.35 -16.39 -6.30
C LEU A 680 -28.84 -17.02 -5.00
N ASN A 681 -28.55 -18.31 -5.11
CA ASN A 681 -27.85 -19.10 -4.09
C ASN A 681 -26.41 -19.29 -4.58
N PRO A 682 -25.38 -18.93 -3.79
CA PRO A 682 -24.09 -19.59 -3.91
C PRO A 682 -23.74 -20.29 -2.58
N GLY A 683 -23.36 -21.55 -2.72
CA GLY A 683 -23.15 -22.49 -1.64
C GLY A 683 -22.02 -22.14 -0.67
N ASP A 684 -22.27 -22.49 0.58
CA ASP A 684 -21.30 -22.69 1.65
C ASP A 684 -20.18 -23.67 1.24
N PRO A 685 -18.97 -23.46 1.78
CA PRO A 685 -18.30 -24.57 2.40
C PRO A 685 -17.88 -24.27 3.84
N SER A 686 -18.06 -25.30 4.67
CA SER A 686 -17.49 -25.55 6.00
C SER A 686 -18.36 -25.12 7.19
N HIS A 687 -18.62 -25.93 8.23
CA HIS A 687 -17.90 -27.08 8.75
C HIS A 687 -18.82 -28.11 9.43
N THR A 688 -18.47 -29.37 9.22
CA THR A 688 -18.66 -30.56 10.05
C THR A 688 -18.75 -30.31 11.57
N GLN A 689 -19.87 -30.68 12.17
CA GLN A 689 -19.93 -31.34 13.49
C GLN A 689 -21.06 -32.37 13.49
N SER A 690 -20.74 -33.66 13.56
CA SER A 690 -21.72 -34.68 13.96
C SER A 690 -21.11 -35.52 15.09
N ASN A 691 -21.62 -35.29 16.30
CA ASN A 691 -21.46 -36.20 17.42
C ASN A 691 -22.81 -36.88 17.70
N ALA A 692 -22.74 -38.21 17.79
CA ALA A 692 -23.59 -39.12 18.56
C ALA A 692 -25.13 -39.04 18.40
N GLY A 693 -25.70 -40.14 17.89
CA GLY A 693 -27.14 -40.39 18.00
C GLY A 693 -27.66 -41.60 17.21
N THR A 694 -27.22 -42.82 17.55
CA THR A 694 -28.02 -44.05 17.31
C THR A 694 -29.38 -43.93 18.03
N PRO A 695 -30.51 -44.42 17.47
CA PRO A 695 -30.77 -45.86 17.50
C PRO A 695 -31.63 -46.48 16.34
N ARG A 696 -31.46 -47.81 16.21
CA ARG A 696 -32.39 -48.87 15.75
C ARG A 696 -32.70 -49.01 14.25
N GLY A 697 -32.43 -50.22 13.74
CA GLY A 697 -33.29 -50.85 12.73
C GLY A 697 -32.69 -51.93 11.84
N LYS A 698 -32.42 -53.12 12.41
CA LYS A 698 -32.10 -54.42 11.76
C LYS A 698 -30.71 -54.61 11.14
#